data_AF-R6VBV7-F1
#
_entry.id   AF-R6VBV7-F1
#
_cell.length_a   1.000
_cell.length_b   1.000
_cell.length_c   1.000
_cell.angle_alpha   90.00
_cell.angle_beta   90.00
_cell.angle_gamma   90.00
#
_symmetry.space_group_name_H-M   'P 1'
#
loop_
_entity.id
_entity.type
_entity.pdbx_description
1 polymer ?
#
loop_
_entity_poly.entity_id
_entity_poly.type
_entity_poly.pdbx_seq_one_letter_code
_entity_poly.pdbx_strand_id
1 'polypeptide(L)'
;MTEQKNKLAEYQEKKDKILRMLEEIQIQIGDNELKDAIVQKQTKLKNDRFVVSVFGHFSNGKSTFLNALMGFGEEILTEDDAASTATITRLRYASEDEGICNKAEIEFSSGNTERVGIKDLGEYVARNNSREVETTIKQVILYLNSELLKNGVEIVDTPGFNSTYKMHTETALRQVEESDAAIFLFNCENPGKTPEIEFLKKIQKYMDRVFFLMNKYEKSNSQGKEEMEDLKRKLKQQEIDMAGKEIYPISALEARKGIAERNEALREHSNMDKFKSVLEDYLVSDENVTDRLLAPLTSIRGTLGQYKNSLSEQISACSKDHEELQTEIKKKKDEINRKEKEIKEKKRHIRQEVKSNISEAEDKLSNEVEKINQDVKEQLDMVKTKFDMGLQDFDSITSKVFDTFEEKWNETAEKLKDELMESLSESIDNEDYYQQVETEVARIIRLSLKINQITIEKPECDLSGLVEMEKKVEEARKKYKKIYEKSISLAQQKEERQEISDELEQRRKEYMQSRKEKKNRIEQLDMVQIEYGKEERLKEIYVRRKSKIGQFFLGDKQIMTTEMVDVIDDRKRREADTKIQQIHGEMRSEKKEFSDYERKMKEQLRQSNEANIQYQLSEIDSKEALEDFQKLKQTQEENSMKLEENQVSISKNSYLRDIRNEMINLKHRIKDYLDENKKGFVSMLCAVVEEEADQIERERKNIENLVKINDKTPEEIEKELEGFILKKQLYDDFMDKISKIQEEVA
;
A
#
# COMPACT_ATOMS: atom_id res chain seq x y z
N MET A 1 64.59 -16.50 -20.70
CA MET A 1 64.36 -17.91 -20.28
C MET A 1 65.26 -18.36 -19.12
N THR A 2 66.57 -18.07 -19.12
CA THR A 2 67.48 -18.50 -18.02
C THR A 2 67.20 -17.78 -16.69
N GLU A 3 66.86 -16.49 -16.74
CA GLU A 3 66.59 -15.66 -15.55
C GLU A 3 65.27 -16.02 -14.86
N GLN A 4 64.17 -16.22 -15.62
CA GLN A 4 62.91 -16.74 -15.08
C GLN A 4 63.04 -18.14 -14.48
N LYS A 5 63.84 -19.02 -15.10
CA LYS A 5 64.13 -20.36 -14.55
C LYS A 5 64.90 -20.28 -13.24
N ASN A 6 65.85 -19.33 -13.11
CA ASN A 6 66.60 -19.12 -11.88
C ASN A 6 65.71 -18.56 -10.75
N LYS A 7 64.86 -17.54 -11.04
CA LYS A 7 63.90 -17.01 -10.05
C LYS A 7 62.92 -18.09 -9.56
N LEU A 8 62.43 -18.95 -10.46
CA LEU A 8 61.54 -20.06 -10.08
C LEU A 8 62.26 -21.11 -9.22
N ALA A 9 63.52 -21.43 -9.53
CA ALA A 9 64.32 -22.34 -8.73
C ALA A 9 64.60 -21.78 -7.32
N GLU A 10 64.92 -20.50 -7.22
CA GLU A 10 65.13 -19.79 -5.94
C GLU A 10 63.84 -19.77 -5.10
N TYR A 11 62.69 -19.49 -5.72
CA TYR A 11 61.39 -19.56 -5.06
C TYR A 11 61.11 -20.95 -4.48
N GLN A 12 61.33 -22.01 -5.28
CA GLN A 12 61.12 -23.38 -4.83
C GLN A 12 62.08 -23.78 -3.70
N GLU A 13 63.34 -23.33 -3.76
CA GLU A 13 64.31 -23.58 -2.69
C GLU A 13 63.88 -22.93 -1.37
N LYS A 14 63.45 -21.65 -1.41
CA LYS A 14 62.92 -20.93 -0.24
C LYS A 14 61.65 -21.60 0.29
N LYS A 15 60.71 -21.97 -0.59
CA LYS A 15 59.47 -22.69 -0.23
C LYS A 15 59.74 -24.03 0.45
N ASP A 16 60.63 -24.84 -0.09
CA ASP A 16 61.00 -26.14 0.47
C ASP A 16 61.67 -26.00 1.84
N LYS A 17 62.47 -24.95 2.04
CA LYS A 17 63.09 -24.64 3.33
C LYS A 17 62.04 -24.36 4.40
N ILE A 18 61.02 -23.57 4.06
CA ILE A 18 59.91 -23.24 4.97
C ILE A 18 59.06 -24.48 5.27
N LEU A 19 58.76 -25.30 4.25
CA LEU A 19 57.99 -26.54 4.44
C LEU A 19 58.71 -27.53 5.36
N ARG A 20 60.02 -27.73 5.19
CA ARG A 20 60.84 -28.58 6.09
C ARG A 20 60.82 -28.07 7.53
N MET A 21 60.86 -26.75 7.71
CA MET A 21 60.81 -26.14 9.03
C MET A 21 59.46 -26.38 9.71
N LEU A 22 58.36 -26.14 9.00
CA LEU A 22 57.02 -26.41 9.50
C LEU A 22 56.83 -27.88 9.86
N GLU A 23 57.40 -28.80 9.09
CA GLU A 23 57.38 -30.24 9.37
C GLU A 23 58.18 -30.59 10.63
N GLU A 24 59.35 -29.99 10.85
CA GLU A 24 60.13 -30.17 12.09
C GLU A 24 59.34 -29.72 13.32
N ILE A 25 58.73 -28.53 13.25
CA ILE A 25 57.88 -27.98 14.33
C ILE A 25 56.68 -28.91 14.58
N GLN A 26 56.01 -29.38 13.53
CA GLN A 26 54.87 -30.29 13.61
C GLN A 26 55.22 -31.61 14.33
N ILE A 27 56.39 -32.21 14.05
CA ILE A 27 56.80 -33.49 14.63
C ILE A 27 57.07 -33.37 16.14
N GLN A 28 57.67 -32.26 16.56
CA GLN A 28 58.12 -32.06 17.94
C GLN A 28 57.02 -31.51 18.86
N ILE A 29 55.98 -30.89 18.30
CA ILE A 29 54.83 -30.41 19.07
C ILE A 29 53.99 -31.58 19.59
N GLY A 30 53.53 -31.48 20.84
CA GLY A 30 52.61 -32.46 21.44
C GLY A 30 51.13 -32.10 21.30
N ASP A 31 50.82 -30.86 20.92
CA ASP A 31 49.46 -30.32 20.82
C ASP A 31 48.83 -30.59 19.44
N ASN A 32 47.68 -31.25 19.42
CA ASN A 32 47.04 -31.66 18.15
C ASN A 32 46.38 -30.48 17.42
N GLU A 33 45.83 -29.49 18.12
CA GLU A 33 45.23 -28.32 17.48
C GLU A 33 46.30 -27.51 16.75
N LEU A 34 47.46 -27.34 17.39
CA LEU A 34 48.59 -26.65 16.78
C LEU A 34 49.19 -27.43 15.59
N LYS A 35 49.20 -28.77 15.67
CA LYS A 35 49.57 -29.61 14.51
C LYS A 35 48.63 -29.41 13.33
N ASP A 36 47.33 -29.42 13.58
CA ASP A 36 46.33 -29.23 12.53
C ASP A 36 46.47 -27.86 11.87
N ALA A 37 46.71 -26.80 12.67
CA ALA A 37 46.99 -25.47 12.16
C ALA A 37 48.25 -25.44 11.25
N ILE A 38 49.32 -26.11 11.65
CA ILE A 38 50.55 -26.23 10.83
C ILE A 38 50.28 -26.98 9.52
N VAL A 39 49.53 -28.10 9.56
CA VAL A 39 49.18 -28.88 8.36
C VAL A 39 48.35 -28.06 7.38
N GLN A 40 47.41 -27.26 7.87
CA GLN A 40 46.62 -26.37 7.04
C GLN A 40 47.52 -25.33 6.34
N LYS A 41 48.47 -24.74 7.06
CA LYS A 41 49.42 -23.76 6.49
C LYS A 41 50.39 -24.40 5.49
N GLN A 42 50.91 -25.58 5.77
CA GLN A 42 51.70 -26.37 4.81
C GLN A 42 50.91 -26.66 3.53
N THR A 43 49.64 -27.03 3.66
CA THR A 43 48.76 -27.35 2.53
C THR A 43 48.50 -26.11 1.67
N LYS A 44 48.24 -24.95 2.29
CA LYS A 44 48.09 -23.66 1.60
C LYS A 44 49.35 -23.28 0.84
N LEU A 45 50.51 -23.35 1.50
CA LEU A 45 51.81 -23.04 0.91
C LEU A 45 52.14 -24.00 -0.26
N LYS A 46 51.88 -25.31 -0.10
CA LYS A 46 52.06 -26.30 -1.18
C LYS A 46 51.23 -25.96 -2.42
N ASN A 47 50.00 -25.50 -2.22
CA ASN A 47 49.05 -25.15 -3.29
C ASN A 47 49.20 -23.70 -3.82
N ASP A 48 50.22 -22.96 -3.41
CA ASP A 48 50.49 -21.57 -3.84
C ASP A 48 49.29 -20.62 -3.68
N ARG A 49 48.43 -20.88 -2.69
CA ARG A 49 47.28 -20.04 -2.38
C ARG A 49 47.70 -18.88 -1.50
N PHE A 50 47.30 -17.67 -1.89
CA PHE A 50 47.50 -16.45 -1.12
C PHE A 50 46.16 -15.80 -0.79
N VAL A 51 45.78 -15.85 0.48
CA VAL A 51 44.46 -15.45 0.96
C VAL A 51 44.53 -14.01 1.49
N VAL A 52 43.82 -13.10 0.82
CA VAL A 52 43.67 -11.70 1.22
C VAL A 52 42.27 -11.50 1.79
N SER A 53 42.15 -11.19 3.08
CA SER A 53 40.85 -10.98 3.72
C SER A 53 40.51 -9.52 3.94
N VAL A 54 39.25 -9.16 3.70
CA VAL A 54 38.73 -7.82 3.91
C VAL A 54 38.07 -7.74 5.28
N PHE A 55 38.68 -7.02 6.21
CA PHE A 55 38.20 -6.79 7.56
C PHE A 55 37.71 -5.35 7.73
N GLY A 56 36.81 -5.14 8.67
CA GLY A 56 36.24 -3.84 9.01
C GLY A 56 34.97 -4.02 9.82
N HIS A 57 34.61 -3.00 10.60
CA HIS A 57 33.38 -3.00 11.38
C HIS A 57 32.15 -3.17 10.47
N PHE A 58 31.00 -3.53 11.04
CA PHE A 58 29.74 -3.51 10.28
C PHE A 58 29.47 -2.12 9.70
N SER A 59 28.88 -2.09 8.51
CA SER A 59 28.50 -0.85 7.81
C SER A 59 29.67 0.06 7.38
N ASN A 60 30.92 -0.44 7.43
CA ASN A 60 32.10 0.20 6.80
C ASN A 60 32.14 0.00 5.27
N GLY A 61 31.15 -0.68 4.68
CA GLY A 61 31.01 -0.86 3.22
C GLY A 61 31.93 -1.91 2.60
N LYS A 62 32.18 -3.03 3.29
CA LYS A 62 33.05 -4.14 2.81
C LYS A 62 32.54 -4.78 1.52
N SER A 63 31.26 -5.17 1.47
CA SER A 63 30.64 -5.77 0.28
C SER A 63 30.65 -4.78 -0.89
N THR A 64 30.33 -3.51 -0.64
CA THR A 64 30.39 -2.43 -1.65
C THR A 64 31.79 -2.18 -2.17
N PHE A 65 32.79 -2.22 -1.28
CA PHE A 65 34.20 -2.17 -1.66
C PHE A 65 34.58 -3.34 -2.56
N LEU A 66 34.19 -4.58 -2.21
CA LEU A 66 34.49 -5.76 -3.02
C LEU A 66 33.77 -5.73 -4.37
N ASN A 67 32.50 -5.30 -4.43
CA ASN A 67 31.78 -5.09 -5.68
C ASN A 67 32.54 -4.13 -6.59
N ALA A 68 32.92 -2.96 -6.06
CA ALA A 68 33.69 -1.98 -6.81
C ALA A 68 35.08 -2.50 -7.24
N LEU A 69 35.80 -3.21 -6.36
CA LEU A 69 37.13 -3.76 -6.64
C LEU A 69 37.09 -4.80 -7.76
N MET A 70 36.06 -5.65 -7.76
CA MET A 70 35.81 -6.67 -8.79
C MET A 70 35.21 -6.11 -10.08
N GLY A 71 34.87 -4.82 -10.12
CA GLY A 71 34.31 -4.18 -11.32
C GLY A 71 32.81 -4.40 -11.50
N PHE A 72 32.08 -4.74 -10.44
CA PHE A 72 30.62 -4.85 -10.47
C PHE A 72 29.99 -3.48 -10.21
N GLY A 73 29.13 -3.04 -11.13
CA GLY A 73 28.24 -1.90 -10.92
C GLY A 73 26.98 -2.28 -10.14
N GLU A 74 26.54 -3.52 -10.28
CA GLU A 74 25.43 -4.11 -9.52
C GLU A 74 25.92 -4.66 -8.16
N GLU A 75 25.02 -4.76 -7.19
CA GLU A 75 25.30 -5.32 -5.87
C GLU A 75 25.23 -6.85 -5.91
N ILE A 76 26.29 -7.47 -6.44
CA ILE A 76 26.41 -8.94 -6.49
C ILE A 76 26.68 -9.51 -5.09
N LEU A 77 27.66 -8.92 -4.39
CA LEU A 77 27.86 -9.15 -2.97
C LEU A 77 26.90 -8.21 -2.25
N THR A 78 25.82 -8.75 -1.71
CA THR A 78 24.74 -7.93 -1.12
C THR A 78 25.25 -7.11 0.05
N GLU A 79 24.94 -5.82 0.02
CA GLU A 79 25.03 -4.91 1.15
C GLU A 79 23.67 -4.95 1.83
N ASP A 80 23.48 -5.81 2.84
CA ASP A 80 22.28 -5.71 3.67
C ASP A 80 22.68 -5.25 5.07
N ASP A 81 22.24 -4.05 5.42
CA ASP A 81 22.58 -3.32 6.64
C ASP A 81 22.14 -4.08 7.92
N ALA A 82 21.38 -5.17 7.79
CA ALA A 82 21.13 -6.13 8.86
C ALA A 82 22.09 -7.34 8.79
N ALA A 83 23.26 -7.21 9.42
CA ALA A 83 24.13 -8.35 9.80
C ALA A 83 24.45 -9.39 8.68
N SER A 84 24.60 -8.96 7.42
CA SER A 84 24.43 -9.88 6.29
C SER A 84 25.66 -10.61 5.74
N THR A 85 26.91 -10.31 6.12
CA THR A 85 27.98 -11.30 5.92
C THR A 85 27.96 -12.31 7.05
N ALA A 86 26.86 -13.03 7.19
CA ALA A 86 26.76 -14.21 8.05
C ALA A 86 27.73 -15.32 7.62
N THR A 87 27.99 -15.38 6.31
CA THR A 87 28.72 -16.45 5.66
C THR A 87 29.97 -15.89 4.98
N ILE A 88 31.11 -16.58 5.20
CA ILE A 88 32.39 -16.25 4.54
C ILE A 88 32.22 -16.44 3.03
N THR A 89 32.51 -15.38 2.26
CA THR A 89 32.46 -15.43 0.79
C THR A 89 33.87 -15.32 0.23
N ARG A 90 34.31 -16.34 -0.51
CA ARG A 90 35.64 -16.44 -1.11
C ARG A 90 35.55 -16.18 -2.61
N LEU A 91 36.30 -15.22 -3.09
CA LEU A 91 36.44 -14.88 -4.50
C LEU A 91 37.68 -15.59 -5.06
N ARG A 92 37.49 -16.44 -6.07
CA ARG A 92 38.57 -17.20 -6.72
C ARG A 92 38.60 -16.97 -8.22
N TYR A 93 39.76 -17.14 -8.82
CA TYR A 93 39.88 -17.13 -10.27
C TYR A 93 39.15 -18.33 -10.87
N ALA A 94 38.27 -18.06 -11.84
CA ALA A 94 37.76 -19.09 -12.71
C ALA A 94 38.91 -19.55 -13.61
N SER A 95 39.44 -20.75 -13.38
CA SER A 95 40.41 -21.38 -14.28
C SER A 95 39.87 -21.44 -15.72
N GLU A 96 40.70 -21.74 -16.71
CA GLU A 96 40.34 -21.81 -18.16
C GLU A 96 39.15 -22.74 -18.50
N ASP A 97 38.59 -23.44 -17.53
CA ASP A 97 37.30 -24.12 -17.59
C ASP A 97 36.16 -23.08 -17.63
N GLU A 98 35.74 -22.67 -18.84
CA GLU A 98 34.67 -21.69 -19.10
C GLU A 98 33.35 -22.00 -18.36
N GLY A 99 33.15 -23.25 -17.93
CA GLY A 99 31.93 -23.72 -17.29
C GLY A 99 31.67 -23.21 -15.86
N ILE A 100 32.65 -22.65 -15.16
CA ILE A 100 32.50 -22.20 -13.75
C ILE A 100 32.53 -20.67 -13.56
N CYS A 101 32.89 -19.91 -14.59
CA CYS A 101 32.95 -18.45 -14.47
C CYS A 101 31.56 -17.85 -14.16
N ASN A 102 31.51 -16.89 -13.23
CA ASN A 102 30.28 -16.27 -12.72
C ASN A 102 29.30 -17.28 -12.10
N LYS A 103 29.82 -18.32 -11.46
CA LYS A 103 29.06 -19.26 -10.63
C LYS A 103 29.60 -19.28 -9.22
N ALA A 104 28.70 -19.50 -8.27
CA ALA A 104 29.03 -19.70 -6.86
C ALA A 104 28.84 -21.17 -6.48
N GLU A 105 29.77 -21.70 -5.69
CA GLU A 105 29.65 -22.98 -5.00
C GLU A 105 29.32 -22.71 -3.53
N ILE A 106 28.14 -23.16 -3.10
CA ILE A 106 27.61 -23.01 -1.75
C ILE A 106 27.95 -24.28 -0.99
N GLU A 107 28.75 -24.17 0.08
CA GLU A 107 29.01 -25.26 1.00
C GLU A 107 28.12 -25.10 2.23
N PHE A 108 27.25 -26.09 2.47
CA PHE A 108 26.36 -26.11 3.61
C PHE A 108 27.06 -26.64 4.85
N SER A 109 26.60 -26.23 6.04
CA SER A 109 27.06 -26.76 7.34
C SER A 109 26.87 -28.28 7.47
N SER A 110 25.95 -28.86 6.68
CA SER A 110 25.73 -30.31 6.58
C SER A 110 26.79 -31.07 5.76
N GLY A 111 27.68 -30.34 5.07
CA GLY A 111 28.72 -30.89 4.19
C GLY A 111 28.32 -31.09 2.73
N ASN A 112 27.05 -30.84 2.37
CA ASN A 112 26.63 -30.84 0.97
C ASN A 112 27.10 -29.59 0.24
N THR A 113 27.27 -29.67 -1.08
CA THR A 113 27.57 -28.52 -1.94
C THR A 113 26.52 -28.33 -3.03
N GLU A 114 26.26 -27.07 -3.38
CA GLU A 114 25.36 -26.67 -4.46
C GLU A 114 26.04 -25.62 -5.34
N ARG A 115 25.71 -25.61 -6.65
CA ARG A 115 26.22 -24.59 -7.57
C ARG A 115 25.08 -23.74 -8.10
N VAL A 116 25.25 -22.43 -7.99
CA VAL A 116 24.25 -21.43 -8.39
C VAL A 116 24.87 -20.38 -9.30
N GLY A 117 24.03 -19.69 -10.07
CA GLY A 117 24.48 -18.55 -10.86
C GLY A 117 24.82 -17.37 -9.95
N ILE A 118 25.71 -16.47 -10.40
CA ILE A 118 26.07 -15.25 -9.65
C ILE A 118 24.86 -14.38 -9.27
N LYS A 119 23.78 -14.42 -10.06
CA LYS A 119 22.55 -13.65 -9.81
C LYS A 119 21.70 -14.22 -8.67
N ASP A 120 21.83 -15.52 -8.43
CA ASP A 120 21.06 -16.22 -7.39
C ASP A 120 21.81 -16.19 -6.05
N LEU A 121 23.03 -15.64 -6.03
CA LEU A 121 23.91 -15.59 -4.86
C LEU A 121 23.24 -14.91 -3.67
N GLY A 122 22.46 -13.83 -3.91
CA GLY A 122 21.78 -13.06 -2.88
C GLY A 122 20.88 -13.90 -1.95
N GLU A 123 20.34 -15.03 -2.42
CA GLU A 123 19.51 -15.93 -1.60
C GLU A 123 20.32 -16.73 -0.55
N TYR A 124 21.63 -16.80 -0.71
CA TYR A 124 22.55 -17.62 0.10
C TYR A 124 23.50 -16.79 0.95
N VAL A 125 23.62 -15.48 0.67
CA VAL A 125 24.46 -14.57 1.45
C VAL A 125 23.63 -13.60 2.29
N ALA A 126 22.45 -13.16 1.86
CA ALA A 126 21.62 -12.23 2.62
C ALA A 126 20.60 -12.94 3.53
N ARG A 127 20.30 -12.32 4.69
CA ARG A 127 19.19 -12.73 5.56
C ARG A 127 17.86 -12.42 4.88
N ASN A 128 17.38 -13.34 4.07
CA ASN A 128 16.05 -13.22 3.47
C ASN A 128 15.04 -13.96 4.36
N ASN A 129 13.78 -13.49 4.41
CA ASN A 129 12.64 -14.05 5.19
C ASN A 129 12.35 -15.56 4.99
N SER A 130 13.18 -16.29 4.23
CA SER A 130 12.99 -17.68 3.83
C SER A 130 14.01 -18.66 4.44
N ARG A 131 15.21 -18.23 4.90
CA ARG A 131 16.26 -19.15 5.40
C ARG A 131 17.14 -18.53 6.48
N GLU A 132 17.41 -19.28 7.54
CA GLU A 132 18.47 -18.97 8.52
C GLU A 132 19.85 -19.30 7.91
N VAL A 133 20.42 -18.34 7.17
CA VAL A 133 21.71 -18.48 6.47
C VAL A 133 22.87 -18.80 7.43
N GLU A 134 22.93 -18.14 8.58
CA GLU A 134 24.01 -18.25 9.58
C GLU A 134 24.27 -19.66 10.11
N THR A 135 23.22 -20.46 10.26
CA THR A 135 23.32 -21.83 10.80
C THR A 135 23.47 -22.87 9.70
N THR A 136 23.04 -22.52 8.48
CA THR A 136 22.85 -23.47 7.37
C THR A 136 24.01 -23.46 6.38
N ILE A 137 24.66 -22.31 6.17
CA ILE A 137 25.68 -22.12 5.12
C ILE A 137 27.05 -21.91 5.76
N LYS A 138 28.00 -22.79 5.41
CA LYS A 138 29.36 -22.77 5.93
C LYS A 138 30.23 -21.74 5.20
N GLN A 139 30.22 -21.76 3.87
CA GLN A 139 30.93 -20.78 3.04
C GLN A 139 30.39 -20.72 1.61
N VAL A 140 30.67 -19.62 0.93
CA VAL A 140 30.41 -19.43 -0.50
C VAL A 140 31.74 -19.26 -1.22
N ILE A 141 31.91 -19.93 -2.36
CA ILE A 141 33.05 -19.74 -3.25
C ILE A 141 32.55 -19.22 -4.60
N LEU A 142 32.82 -17.95 -4.90
CA LEU A 142 32.46 -17.29 -6.16
C LEU A 142 33.65 -17.30 -7.13
N TYR A 143 33.47 -17.88 -8.31
CA TYR A 143 34.50 -17.96 -9.34
C TYR A 143 34.35 -16.83 -10.36
N LEU A 144 35.37 -15.96 -10.46
CA LEU A 144 35.38 -14.76 -11.29
C LEU A 144 36.58 -14.74 -12.24
N ASN A 145 36.42 -14.10 -13.39
CA ASN A 145 37.52 -13.80 -14.30
C ASN A 145 38.09 -12.41 -13.99
N SER A 146 38.95 -12.32 -12.97
CA SER A 146 39.59 -11.08 -12.52
C SER A 146 41.11 -11.26 -12.46
N GLU A 147 41.86 -10.28 -12.96
CA GLU A 147 43.34 -10.28 -12.92
C GLU A 147 43.86 -10.34 -11.47
N LEU A 148 43.15 -9.70 -10.54
CA LEU A 148 43.46 -9.73 -9.10
C LEU A 148 43.45 -11.12 -8.47
N LEU A 149 42.71 -12.07 -9.06
CA LEU A 149 42.53 -13.41 -8.50
C LEU A 149 43.47 -14.45 -9.15
N LYS A 150 44.22 -14.07 -10.18
CA LYS A 150 45.16 -14.98 -10.85
C LYS A 150 46.31 -15.39 -9.92
N ASN A 151 47.08 -16.39 -10.35
CA ASN A 151 48.27 -16.86 -9.63
C ASN A 151 47.98 -17.29 -8.18
N GLY A 152 46.82 -17.91 -7.95
CA GLY A 152 46.43 -18.46 -6.65
C GLY A 152 45.98 -17.42 -5.62
N VAL A 153 45.69 -16.18 -6.02
CA VAL A 153 45.12 -15.17 -5.11
C VAL A 153 43.65 -15.47 -4.85
N GLU A 154 43.28 -15.44 -3.58
CA GLU A 154 41.90 -15.54 -3.12
C GLU A 154 41.57 -14.30 -2.31
N ILE A 155 40.48 -13.60 -2.65
CA ILE A 155 39.99 -12.48 -1.84
C ILE A 155 38.79 -12.97 -1.04
N VAL A 156 38.79 -12.72 0.27
CA VAL A 156 37.74 -13.20 1.16
C VAL A 156 36.99 -12.02 1.75
N ASP A 157 35.68 -12.00 1.52
CA ASP A 157 34.74 -11.18 2.25
C ASP A 157 34.49 -11.81 3.62
N THR A 158 34.71 -11.02 4.66
CA THR A 158 34.56 -11.48 6.04
C THR A 158 33.30 -10.90 6.66
N PRO A 159 32.61 -11.66 7.54
CA PRO A 159 31.65 -11.09 8.47
C PRO A 159 32.23 -9.82 9.10
N GLY A 160 31.42 -8.75 9.18
CA GLY A 160 31.81 -7.63 10.03
C GLY A 160 32.16 -8.14 11.43
N PHE A 161 33.20 -7.59 12.04
CA PHE A 161 33.38 -7.79 13.47
C PHE A 161 32.46 -6.78 14.18
N ASN A 162 31.63 -7.27 15.09
CA ASN A 162 30.88 -6.46 16.06
C ASN A 162 31.05 -7.12 17.41
N SER A 163 31.32 -6.33 18.45
CA SER A 163 31.20 -6.80 19.82
C SER A 163 29.79 -7.30 20.13
N THR A 164 28.78 -6.84 19.39
CA THR A 164 27.37 -7.20 19.59
C THR A 164 26.99 -8.64 19.20
N TYR A 165 27.78 -9.33 18.37
CA TYR A 165 27.44 -10.68 17.88
C TYR A 165 28.64 -11.62 17.94
N LYS A 166 28.72 -12.40 19.04
CA LYS A 166 29.82 -13.33 19.34
C LYS A 166 30.16 -14.29 18.19
N MET A 167 29.16 -14.82 17.49
CA MET A 167 29.36 -15.73 16.34
C MET A 167 30.11 -15.08 15.17
N HIS A 168 29.83 -13.80 14.86
CA HIS A 168 30.51 -13.10 13.77
C HIS A 168 31.96 -12.77 14.14
N THR A 169 32.20 -12.35 15.39
CA THR A 169 33.56 -12.09 15.87
C THR A 169 34.41 -13.35 15.91
N GLU A 170 33.89 -14.50 16.34
CA GLU A 170 34.61 -15.77 16.29
C GLU A 170 34.94 -16.20 14.85
N THR A 171 33.99 -16.03 13.93
CA THR A 171 34.19 -16.35 12.51
C THR A 171 35.24 -15.45 11.86
N ALA A 172 35.19 -14.14 12.15
CA ALA A 172 36.20 -13.19 11.69
C ALA A 172 37.59 -13.53 12.26
N LEU A 173 37.70 -13.94 13.52
CA LEU A 173 38.97 -14.37 14.12
C LEU A 173 39.53 -15.64 13.49
N ARG A 174 38.70 -16.66 13.21
CA ARG A 174 39.14 -17.83 12.44
C ARG A 174 39.68 -17.43 11.08
N GLN A 175 39.04 -16.45 10.43
CA GLN A 175 39.51 -15.95 9.15
C GLN A 175 40.85 -15.21 9.27
N VAL A 176 41.13 -14.51 10.37
CA VAL A 176 42.46 -13.92 10.65
C VAL A 176 43.54 -15.01 10.62
N GLU A 177 43.29 -16.15 11.26
CA GLU A 177 44.25 -17.27 11.27
C GLU A 177 44.43 -17.88 9.88
N GLU A 178 43.40 -17.82 9.03
CA GLU A 178 43.45 -18.38 7.69
C GLU A 178 44.09 -17.47 6.63
N SER A 179 44.20 -16.18 6.90
CA SER A 179 44.64 -15.16 5.93
C SER A 179 46.15 -15.02 5.91
N ASP A 180 46.67 -14.58 4.76
CA ASP A 180 48.09 -14.27 4.55
C ASP A 180 48.33 -12.76 4.48
N ALA A 181 47.32 -12.01 4.03
CA ALA A 181 47.28 -10.55 4.10
C ALA A 181 45.87 -10.06 4.45
N ALA A 182 45.78 -8.83 4.94
CA ALA A 182 44.51 -8.17 5.27
C ALA A 182 44.35 -6.84 4.54
N ILE A 183 43.11 -6.52 4.19
CA ILE A 183 42.66 -5.18 3.85
C ILE A 183 41.75 -4.75 4.99
N PHE A 184 42.11 -3.70 5.72
CA PHE A 184 41.36 -3.19 6.85
C PHE A 184 40.66 -1.88 6.48
N LEU A 185 39.32 -1.89 6.50
CA LEU A 185 38.48 -0.75 6.14
C LEU A 185 38.00 -0.03 7.40
N PHE A 186 38.38 1.24 7.52
CA PHE A 186 37.81 2.22 8.46
C PHE A 186 36.70 3.02 7.78
N ASN A 187 35.71 3.48 8.55
CA ASN A 187 34.76 4.51 8.09
C ASN A 187 35.37 5.91 8.33
N CYS A 188 35.42 6.75 7.29
CA CYS A 188 35.90 8.13 7.37
C CYS A 188 35.15 9.01 8.38
N GLU A 189 33.88 8.73 8.66
CA GLU A 189 33.06 9.55 9.56
C GLU A 189 33.48 9.40 11.02
N ASN A 190 33.96 8.23 11.43
CA ASN A 190 34.38 7.93 12.80
C ASN A 190 35.48 6.85 12.80
N PRO A 191 36.69 7.15 12.36
CA PRO A 191 37.72 6.13 12.17
C PRO A 191 38.44 5.75 13.48
N GLY A 192 38.82 4.48 13.60
CA GLY A 192 39.75 4.00 14.61
C GLY A 192 39.12 3.88 16.00
N LYS A 193 37.87 3.42 16.07
CA LYS A 193 37.18 3.16 17.34
C LYS A 193 37.88 2.05 18.11
N THR A 194 37.72 2.01 19.45
CA THR A 194 38.37 1.02 20.31
C THR A 194 38.24 -0.43 19.80
N PRO A 195 37.04 -0.92 19.39
CA PRO A 195 36.91 -2.28 18.86
C PRO A 195 37.70 -2.51 17.56
N GLU A 196 37.79 -1.50 16.68
CA GLU A 196 38.57 -1.60 15.45
C GLU A 196 40.07 -1.71 15.74
N ILE A 197 40.57 -0.88 16.66
CA ILE A 197 41.97 -0.91 17.09
C ILE A 197 42.30 -2.24 17.76
N GLU A 198 41.45 -2.74 18.65
CA GLU A 198 41.65 -4.02 19.30
C GLU A 198 41.64 -5.19 18.32
N PHE A 199 40.72 -5.18 17.36
CA PHE A 199 40.66 -6.20 16.32
C PHE A 199 41.91 -6.14 15.42
N LEU A 200 42.36 -4.93 15.07
CA LEU A 200 43.59 -4.74 14.30
C LEU A 200 44.83 -5.24 15.05
N LYS A 201 44.93 -5.02 16.36
CA LYS A 201 45.99 -5.61 17.21
C LYS A 201 45.97 -7.14 17.17
N LYS A 202 44.80 -7.77 17.01
CA LYS A 202 44.70 -9.22 16.84
C LYS A 202 45.22 -9.63 15.47
N ILE A 203 44.83 -8.94 14.39
CA ILE A 203 45.31 -9.21 13.03
C ILE A 203 46.85 -9.17 12.96
N GLN A 204 47.46 -8.12 13.51
CA GLN A 204 48.92 -7.92 13.46
C GLN A 204 49.73 -8.99 14.23
N LYS A 205 49.09 -9.82 15.06
CA LYS A 205 49.76 -10.96 15.69
C LYS A 205 49.94 -12.14 14.74
N TYR A 206 49.12 -12.25 13.70
CA TYR A 206 49.11 -13.40 12.79
C TYR A 206 49.63 -13.06 11.40
N MET A 207 49.62 -11.78 11.00
CA MET A 207 50.10 -11.34 9.68
C MET A 207 50.71 -9.94 9.74
N ASP A 208 51.78 -9.73 8.97
CA ASP A 208 52.49 -8.45 8.88
C ASP A 208 51.93 -7.56 7.74
N ARG A 209 51.35 -8.18 6.70
CA ARG A 209 50.78 -7.46 5.55
C ARG A 209 49.34 -7.04 5.80
N VAL A 210 49.17 -5.78 6.22
CA VAL A 210 47.86 -5.12 6.28
C VAL A 210 47.84 -3.88 5.38
N PHE A 211 46.80 -3.74 4.55
CA PHE A 211 46.47 -2.54 3.78
C PHE A 211 45.41 -1.75 4.53
N PHE A 212 45.66 -0.46 4.79
CA PHE A 212 44.74 0.39 5.54
C PHE A 212 43.94 1.27 4.58
N LEU A 213 42.61 1.16 4.62
CA LEU A 213 41.71 1.91 3.76
C LEU A 213 40.77 2.74 4.62
N MET A 214 40.52 3.98 4.21
CA MET A 214 39.51 4.84 4.81
C MET A 214 38.39 5.04 3.78
N ASN A 215 37.29 4.32 3.99
CA ASN A 215 36.14 4.30 3.10
C ASN A 215 35.15 5.43 3.42
N LYS A 216 34.21 5.71 2.51
CA LYS A 216 33.29 6.86 2.55
C LYS A 216 34.01 8.22 2.54
N TYR A 217 35.18 8.27 1.89
CA TYR A 217 35.95 9.50 1.77
C TYR A 217 35.42 10.36 0.60
N GLU A 218 34.78 11.48 0.91
CA GLU A 218 34.28 12.43 -0.09
C GLU A 218 35.25 13.60 -0.29
N LYS A 219 35.73 13.81 -1.53
CA LYS A 219 36.71 14.88 -1.85
C LYS A 219 36.21 16.31 -1.57
N SER A 220 34.89 16.52 -1.57
CA SER A 220 34.25 17.79 -1.25
C SER A 220 34.30 18.15 0.24
N ASN A 221 34.60 17.18 1.11
CA ASN A 221 34.54 17.36 2.54
C ASN A 221 35.91 17.76 3.13
N SER A 222 36.02 18.98 3.66
CA SER A 222 37.24 19.43 4.37
C SER A 222 37.56 18.60 5.60
N GLN A 223 36.56 17.92 6.18
CA GLN A 223 36.68 17.10 7.39
C GLN A 223 37.50 15.82 7.17
N GLY A 224 37.43 15.19 5.98
CA GLY A 224 38.10 13.90 5.75
C GLY A 224 39.62 13.92 5.92
N LYS A 225 40.27 15.07 5.69
CA LYS A 225 41.73 15.20 5.97
C LYS A 225 42.05 15.23 7.45
N GLU A 226 41.19 15.85 8.26
CA GLU A 226 41.35 15.91 9.71
C GLU A 226 41.15 14.53 10.34
N GLU A 227 40.11 13.82 9.91
CA GLU A 227 39.82 12.44 10.35
C GLU A 227 40.96 11.47 9.99
N MET A 228 41.58 11.63 8.81
CA MET A 228 42.75 10.85 8.40
C MET A 228 43.94 11.04 9.36
N GLU A 229 44.22 12.29 9.74
CA GLU A 229 45.32 12.61 10.66
C GLU A 229 45.01 12.15 12.09
N ASP A 230 43.75 12.22 12.51
CA ASP A 230 43.30 11.65 13.79
C ASP A 230 43.47 10.12 13.82
N LEU A 231 43.05 9.41 12.77
CA LEU A 231 43.25 7.97 12.66
C LEU A 231 44.74 7.62 12.75
N LYS A 232 45.61 8.30 11.99
CA LYS A 232 47.07 8.09 12.08
C LYS A 232 47.60 8.30 13.50
N ARG A 233 47.11 9.34 14.19
CA ARG A 233 47.48 9.62 15.59
C ARG A 233 47.02 8.50 16.52
N LYS A 234 45.77 8.05 16.41
CA LYS A 234 45.21 6.93 17.20
C LYS A 234 46.00 5.64 16.99
N LEU A 235 46.27 5.27 15.73
CA LEU A 235 47.05 4.07 15.39
C LEU A 235 48.46 4.14 15.99
N LYS A 236 49.13 5.29 15.88
CA LYS A 236 50.46 5.50 16.47
C LYS A 236 50.45 5.45 18.00
N GLN A 237 49.47 6.08 18.64
CA GLN A 237 49.32 6.05 20.11
C GLN A 237 49.07 4.64 20.65
N GLN A 238 48.39 3.81 19.86
CA GLN A 238 48.03 2.44 20.21
C GLN A 238 49.08 1.41 19.78
N GLU A 239 50.26 1.86 19.36
CA GLU A 239 51.40 1.04 18.93
C GLU A 239 51.04 0.08 17.79
N ILE A 240 50.10 0.48 16.92
CA ILE A 240 49.81 -0.24 15.68
C ILE A 240 50.97 -0.02 14.73
N ASP A 241 51.63 -1.11 14.34
CA ASP A 241 52.72 -1.05 13.39
C ASP A 241 52.20 -0.86 11.97
N MET A 242 52.24 0.38 11.48
CA MET A 242 51.91 0.68 10.09
C MET A 242 53.02 0.24 9.13
N ALA A 243 54.22 -0.11 9.61
CA ALA A 243 55.41 -0.44 8.81
C ALA A 243 55.72 0.60 7.71
N GLY A 244 55.42 1.89 7.98
CA GLY A 244 55.56 2.98 7.02
C GLY A 244 54.52 3.00 5.88
N LYS A 245 53.48 2.15 5.95
CA LYS A 245 52.43 2.03 4.94
C LYS A 245 51.43 3.19 5.00
N GLU A 246 50.91 3.58 3.84
CA GLU A 246 49.91 4.65 3.70
C GLU A 246 48.49 4.16 4.05
N ILE A 247 47.63 5.10 4.44
CA ILE A 247 46.18 4.88 4.54
C ILE A 247 45.54 5.41 3.26
N TYR A 248 44.86 4.55 2.51
CA TYR A 248 44.28 4.89 1.22
C TYR A 248 42.85 5.44 1.38
N PRO A 249 42.60 6.73 1.05
CA PRO A 249 41.26 7.29 1.07
C PRO A 249 40.47 6.85 -0.16
N ILE A 250 39.33 6.19 0.04
CA ILE A 250 38.48 5.70 -1.04
C ILE A 250 36.99 6.01 -0.81
N SER A 251 36.22 6.02 -1.89
CA SER A 251 34.75 5.95 -1.84
C SER A 251 34.26 4.76 -2.65
N ALA A 252 34.05 3.63 -1.99
CA ALA A 252 33.56 2.41 -2.65
C ALA A 252 32.21 2.63 -3.35
N LEU A 253 31.33 3.45 -2.76
CA LEU A 253 30.02 3.77 -3.33
C LEU A 253 30.13 4.57 -4.62
N GLU A 254 30.98 5.61 -4.66
CA GLU A 254 31.22 6.38 -5.89
C GLU A 254 31.85 5.52 -6.97
N ALA A 255 32.79 4.64 -6.61
CA ALA A 255 33.41 3.72 -7.55
C ALA A 255 32.37 2.78 -8.19
N ARG A 256 31.50 2.16 -7.36
CA ARG A 256 30.43 1.27 -7.82
C ARG A 256 29.44 1.99 -8.73
N LYS A 257 28.96 3.18 -8.32
CA LYS A 257 28.07 4.02 -9.14
C LYS A 257 28.74 4.43 -10.45
N GLY A 258 30.01 4.80 -10.41
CA GLY A 258 30.80 5.12 -11.59
C GLY A 258 30.90 3.96 -12.59
N ILE A 259 31.02 2.72 -12.12
CA ILE A 259 30.98 1.52 -12.96
C ILE A 259 29.57 1.31 -13.55
N ALA A 260 28.52 1.37 -12.72
CA ALA A 260 27.14 1.13 -13.14
C ALA A 260 26.65 2.16 -14.18
N GLU A 261 26.95 3.44 -13.94
CA GLU A 261 26.52 4.57 -14.76
C GLU A 261 27.51 4.89 -15.89
N ARG A 262 28.65 4.18 -15.95
CA ARG A 262 29.78 4.47 -16.86
C ARG A 262 30.28 5.93 -16.74
N ASN A 263 30.35 6.41 -15.51
CA ASN A 263 30.73 7.77 -15.17
C ASN A 263 32.20 7.83 -14.70
N GLU A 264 33.08 8.29 -15.57
CA GLU A 264 34.52 8.33 -15.30
C GLU A 264 34.90 9.35 -14.21
N ALA A 265 34.13 10.44 -14.07
CA ALA A 265 34.37 11.43 -13.03
C ALA A 265 34.13 10.84 -11.63
N LEU A 266 33.06 10.06 -11.44
CA LEU A 266 32.82 9.33 -10.19
C LEU A 266 33.92 8.31 -9.90
N ARG A 267 34.40 7.59 -10.92
CA ARG A 267 35.53 6.66 -10.77
C ARG A 267 36.81 7.37 -10.34
N GLU A 268 37.15 8.49 -10.97
CA GLU A 268 38.33 9.29 -10.60
C GLU A 268 38.19 9.94 -9.21
N HIS A 269 36.98 10.39 -8.85
CA HIS A 269 36.69 10.97 -7.54
C HIS A 269 36.87 9.95 -6.42
N SER A 270 36.42 8.71 -6.64
CA SER A 270 36.45 7.62 -5.67
C SER A 270 37.86 7.21 -5.20
N ASN A 271 38.91 7.55 -5.95
CA ASN A 271 40.29 7.06 -5.77
C ASN A 271 40.45 5.51 -5.77
N MET A 272 39.41 4.76 -6.11
CA MET A 272 39.45 3.29 -6.05
C MET A 272 40.41 2.68 -7.06
N ASP A 273 40.48 3.22 -8.28
CA ASP A 273 41.40 2.75 -9.32
C ASP A 273 42.88 2.90 -8.91
N LYS A 274 43.21 3.94 -8.12
CA LYS A 274 44.57 4.12 -7.58
C LYS A 274 44.93 3.01 -6.59
N PHE A 275 44.03 2.71 -5.66
CA PHE A 275 44.25 1.62 -4.70
C PHE A 275 44.28 0.26 -5.41
N LYS A 276 43.42 0.04 -6.41
CA LYS A 276 43.42 -1.18 -7.20
C LYS A 276 44.76 -1.41 -7.89
N SER A 277 45.35 -0.38 -8.50
CA SER A 277 46.70 -0.46 -9.10
C SER A 277 47.76 -0.84 -8.06
N VAL A 278 47.72 -0.23 -6.87
CA VAL A 278 48.66 -0.57 -5.77
C VAL A 278 48.52 -2.04 -5.38
N LEU A 279 47.29 -2.55 -5.26
CA LEU A 279 47.06 -3.94 -4.92
C LEU A 279 47.52 -4.88 -6.05
N GLU A 280 47.24 -4.56 -7.32
CA GLU A 280 47.70 -5.32 -8.48
C GLU A 280 49.22 -5.38 -8.55
N ASP A 281 49.89 -4.24 -8.42
CA ASP A 281 51.35 -4.12 -8.43
C ASP A 281 51.97 -4.93 -7.29
N TYR A 282 51.39 -4.83 -6.08
CA TYR A 282 51.80 -5.66 -4.96
C TYR A 282 51.65 -7.14 -5.29
N LEU A 283 50.49 -7.60 -5.76
CA LEU A 283 50.21 -9.03 -5.99
C LEU A 283 51.16 -9.71 -6.99
N VAL A 284 51.83 -8.94 -7.85
CA VAL A 284 52.83 -9.43 -8.81
C VAL A 284 54.28 -9.08 -8.45
N SER A 285 54.49 -8.36 -7.35
CA SER A 285 55.82 -7.91 -6.90
C SER A 285 56.65 -9.02 -6.26
N ASP A 286 57.98 -8.85 -6.28
CA ASP A 286 58.90 -9.69 -5.49
C ASP A 286 58.60 -9.56 -3.97
N GLU A 287 58.05 -8.43 -3.51
CA GLU A 287 57.61 -8.21 -2.12
C GLU A 287 56.48 -9.17 -1.72
N ASN A 288 55.49 -9.36 -2.58
CA ASN A 288 54.42 -10.34 -2.35
C ASN A 288 54.93 -11.77 -2.37
N VAL A 289 55.91 -12.09 -3.22
CA VAL A 289 56.56 -13.41 -3.22
C VAL A 289 57.19 -13.70 -1.86
N THR A 290 57.90 -12.73 -1.29
CA THR A 290 58.47 -12.83 0.06
C THR A 290 57.36 -12.99 1.11
N ASP A 291 56.33 -12.13 1.09
CA ASP A 291 55.22 -12.24 2.04
C ASP A 291 54.48 -13.57 1.96
N ARG A 292 54.24 -14.11 0.75
CA ARG A 292 53.64 -15.42 0.53
C ARG A 292 54.43 -16.53 1.21
N LEU A 293 55.75 -16.47 1.09
CA LEU A 293 56.64 -17.44 1.71
C LEU A 293 56.63 -17.28 3.25
N LEU A 294 56.66 -16.05 3.74
CA LEU A 294 56.77 -15.75 5.17
C LEU A 294 55.45 -15.83 5.95
N ALA A 295 54.30 -15.63 5.32
CA ALA A 295 52.99 -15.59 5.99
C ALA A 295 52.68 -16.86 6.83
N PRO A 296 52.95 -18.09 6.36
CA PRO A 296 52.84 -19.28 7.20
C PRO A 296 53.69 -19.22 8.46
N LEU A 297 54.92 -18.69 8.38
CA LEU A 297 55.83 -18.57 9.51
C LEU A 297 55.35 -17.49 10.49
N THR A 298 54.94 -16.31 10.01
CA THR A 298 54.40 -15.24 10.86
C THR A 298 53.16 -15.73 11.61
N SER A 299 52.25 -16.43 10.93
CA SER A 299 51.03 -16.98 11.54
C SER A 299 51.35 -18.00 12.63
N ILE A 300 52.23 -18.98 12.37
CA ILE A 300 52.63 -19.98 13.36
C ILE A 300 53.38 -19.36 14.53
N ARG A 301 54.24 -18.36 14.28
CA ARG A 301 54.91 -17.59 15.34
C ARG A 301 53.91 -16.88 16.25
N GLY A 302 52.87 -16.27 15.66
CA GLY A 302 51.75 -15.68 16.39
C GLY A 302 51.06 -16.69 17.32
N THR A 303 50.71 -17.86 16.78
CA THR A 303 50.08 -18.93 17.55
C THR A 303 51.00 -19.44 18.67
N LEU A 304 52.27 -19.73 18.38
CA LEU A 304 53.25 -20.13 19.39
C LEU A 304 53.39 -19.10 20.52
N GLY A 305 53.37 -17.81 20.19
CA GLY A 305 53.38 -16.71 21.16
C GLY A 305 52.18 -16.74 22.12
N GLN A 306 50.98 -17.07 21.63
CA GLN A 306 49.80 -17.20 22.48
C GLN A 306 49.90 -18.40 23.43
N TYR A 307 50.32 -19.56 22.92
CA TYR A 307 50.52 -20.75 23.75
C TYR A 307 51.61 -20.51 24.81
N LYS A 308 52.70 -19.81 24.45
CA LYS A 308 53.76 -19.40 25.38
C LYS A 308 53.24 -18.50 26.51
N ASN A 309 52.38 -17.53 26.18
CA ASN A 309 51.77 -16.66 27.18
C ASN A 309 50.90 -17.46 28.14
N SER A 310 50.05 -18.35 27.62
CA SER A 310 49.24 -19.26 28.44
C SER A 310 50.08 -20.16 29.34
N LEU A 311 51.20 -20.69 28.84
CA LEU A 311 52.14 -21.48 29.65
C LEU A 311 52.81 -20.64 30.74
N SER A 312 53.14 -19.38 30.45
CA SER A 312 53.76 -18.47 31.42
C SER A 312 52.83 -18.16 32.59
N GLU A 313 51.53 -18.02 32.33
CA GLU A 313 50.51 -17.89 33.36
C GLU A 313 50.40 -19.16 34.23
N GLN A 314 50.41 -20.35 33.60
CA GLN A 314 50.38 -21.64 34.31
C GLN A 314 51.62 -21.85 35.19
N ILE A 315 52.82 -21.53 34.69
CA ILE A 315 54.08 -21.59 35.45
C ILE A 315 54.01 -20.66 36.68
N SER A 316 53.53 -19.42 36.49
CA SER A 316 53.37 -18.47 37.60
C SER A 316 52.39 -18.97 38.66
N ALA A 317 51.36 -19.72 38.27
CA ALA A 317 50.40 -20.30 39.19
C ALA A 317 50.98 -21.48 39.99
N CYS A 318 51.74 -22.37 39.35
CA CYS A 318 52.42 -23.49 40.00
C CYS A 318 53.50 -23.07 41.01
N SER A 319 53.96 -21.81 40.97
CA SER A 319 55.04 -21.28 41.83
C SER A 319 54.54 -20.71 43.17
N LYS A 320 53.23 -20.66 43.40
CA LYS A 320 52.60 -20.06 44.59
C LYS A 320 52.31 -21.11 45.67
N ASP A 321 52.24 -20.69 46.93
CA ASP A 321 51.88 -21.58 48.05
C ASP A 321 50.40 -22.00 47.98
N HIS A 322 50.10 -23.22 48.42
CA HIS A 322 48.80 -23.87 48.22
C HIS A 322 47.66 -23.13 48.93
N GLU A 323 47.88 -22.62 50.15
CA GLU A 323 46.89 -21.82 50.89
C GLU A 323 46.60 -20.45 50.24
N GLU A 324 47.63 -19.81 49.67
CA GLU A 324 47.49 -18.55 48.93
C GLU A 324 46.69 -18.78 47.64
N LEU A 325 46.98 -19.89 46.92
CA LEU A 325 46.28 -20.26 45.70
C LEU A 325 44.79 -20.55 45.95
N GLN A 326 44.45 -21.30 47.01
CA GLN A 326 43.06 -21.57 47.38
C GLN A 326 42.28 -20.30 47.74
N THR A 327 42.93 -19.38 48.45
CA THR A 327 42.33 -18.09 48.83
C THR A 327 42.06 -17.23 47.60
N GLU A 328 42.99 -17.20 46.64
CA GLU A 328 42.83 -16.48 45.37
C GLU A 328 41.72 -17.10 44.50
N ILE A 329 41.70 -18.43 44.35
CA ILE A 329 40.65 -19.15 43.61
C ILE A 329 39.28 -18.86 44.20
N LYS A 330 39.14 -18.91 45.53
CA LYS A 330 37.86 -18.63 46.21
C LYS A 330 37.40 -17.20 45.95
N LYS A 331 38.27 -16.21 46.15
CA LYS A 331 37.95 -14.79 45.89
C LYS A 331 37.53 -14.56 44.44
N LYS A 332 38.27 -15.10 43.47
CA LYS A 332 37.92 -14.95 42.05
C LYS A 332 36.63 -15.66 41.68
N LYS A 333 36.35 -16.86 42.25
CA LYS A 333 35.06 -17.56 42.05
C LYS A 333 33.89 -16.76 42.61
N ASP A 334 34.04 -16.19 43.81
CA ASP A 334 32.99 -15.37 44.43
C ASP A 334 32.75 -14.08 43.62
N GLU A 335 33.81 -13.45 43.10
CA GLU A 335 33.71 -12.28 42.23
C GLU A 335 33.03 -12.59 40.89
N ILE A 336 33.41 -13.68 40.21
CA ILE A 336 32.75 -14.14 38.98
C ILE A 336 31.27 -14.41 39.24
N ASN A 337 30.93 -15.17 40.29
CA ASN A 337 29.53 -15.47 40.61
C ASN A 337 28.70 -14.22 40.87
N ARG A 338 29.30 -13.17 41.47
CA ARG A 338 28.65 -11.88 41.69
C ARG A 338 28.39 -11.18 40.35
N LYS A 339 29.42 -11.02 39.52
CA LYS A 339 29.30 -10.38 38.20
C LYS A 339 28.33 -11.13 37.27
N GLU A 340 28.32 -12.46 37.28
CA GLU A 340 27.37 -13.27 36.51
C GLU A 340 25.92 -13.01 36.92
N LYS A 341 25.65 -12.86 38.23
CA LYS A 341 24.31 -12.51 38.72
C LYS A 341 23.90 -11.11 38.26
N GLU A 342 24.80 -10.13 38.41
CA GLU A 342 24.57 -8.74 37.96
C GLU A 342 24.26 -8.69 36.45
N ILE A 343 25.06 -9.35 35.60
CA ILE A 343 24.81 -9.44 34.16
C ILE A 343 23.47 -10.11 33.86
N LYS A 344 23.13 -11.19 34.56
CA LYS A 344 21.86 -11.89 34.35
C LYS A 344 20.66 -11.02 34.74
N GLU A 345 20.79 -10.22 35.79
CA GLU A 345 19.78 -9.25 36.22
C GLU A 345 19.65 -8.11 35.21
N LYS A 346 20.76 -7.52 34.74
CA LYS A 346 20.77 -6.51 33.66
C LYS A 346 20.09 -7.04 32.38
N LYS A 347 20.48 -8.22 31.89
CA LYS A 347 19.86 -8.85 30.71
C LYS A 347 18.37 -9.18 30.91
N ARG A 348 17.93 -9.40 32.15
CA ARG A 348 16.52 -9.60 32.47
C ARG A 348 15.77 -8.26 32.45
N HIS A 349 16.36 -7.22 33.05
CA HIS A 349 15.83 -5.86 33.06
C HIS A 349 15.61 -5.34 31.64
N ILE A 350 16.65 -5.40 30.79
CA ILE A 350 16.58 -5.00 29.36
C ILE A 350 15.43 -5.73 28.64
N ARG A 351 15.27 -7.04 28.86
CA ARG A 351 14.17 -7.80 28.26
C ARG A 351 12.78 -7.34 28.72
N GLN A 352 12.65 -6.92 29.96
CA GLN A 352 11.40 -6.41 30.51
C GLN A 352 11.09 -5.01 29.96
N GLU A 353 12.07 -4.12 29.94
CA GLU A 353 11.96 -2.77 29.39
C GLU A 353 11.60 -2.78 27.91
N VAL A 354 12.32 -3.54 27.07
CA VAL A 354 11.99 -3.66 25.63
C VAL A 354 10.56 -4.12 25.43
N LYS A 355 10.12 -5.12 26.20
CA LYS A 355 8.75 -5.62 26.10
C LYS A 355 7.74 -4.56 26.53
N SER A 356 8.04 -3.81 27.59
CA SER A 356 7.18 -2.76 28.12
C SER A 356 7.04 -1.61 27.12
N ASN A 357 8.15 -1.09 26.60
CA ASN A 357 8.19 0.06 25.71
C ASN A 357 7.51 -0.24 24.37
N ILE A 358 7.72 -1.45 23.82
CA ILE A 358 6.99 -1.89 22.61
C ILE A 358 5.48 -1.95 22.89
N SER A 359 5.07 -2.52 24.01
CA SER A 359 3.64 -2.58 24.37
C SER A 359 3.05 -1.18 24.55
N GLU A 360 3.79 -0.26 25.15
CA GLU A 360 3.34 1.12 25.33
C GLU A 360 3.22 1.86 23.98
N ALA A 361 4.14 1.63 23.05
CA ALA A 361 4.06 2.15 21.69
C ALA A 361 2.83 1.60 20.94
N GLU A 362 2.54 0.30 21.06
CA GLU A 362 1.35 -0.32 20.48
C GLU A 362 0.04 0.25 21.06
N ASP A 363 0.01 0.49 22.37
CA ASP A 363 -1.15 1.08 23.06
C ASP A 363 -1.34 2.56 22.66
N LYS A 364 -0.26 3.35 22.60
CA LYS A 364 -0.28 4.73 22.10
C LYS A 364 -0.84 4.78 20.68
N LEU A 365 -0.34 3.94 19.78
CA LEU A 365 -0.82 3.87 18.40
C LEU A 365 -2.29 3.45 18.32
N SER A 366 -2.72 2.48 19.16
CA SER A 366 -4.13 2.07 19.24
C SER A 366 -5.04 3.23 19.62
N ASN A 367 -4.63 4.05 20.59
CA ASN A 367 -5.38 5.24 21.00
C ASN A 367 -5.44 6.30 19.90
N GLU A 368 -4.35 6.53 19.16
CA GLU A 368 -4.34 7.48 18.03
C GLU A 368 -5.24 7.01 16.88
N VAL A 369 -5.26 5.71 16.57
CA VAL A 369 -6.18 5.13 15.59
C VAL A 369 -7.64 5.34 16.00
N GLU A 370 -7.97 5.20 17.30
CA GLU A 370 -9.32 5.48 17.80
C GLU A 370 -9.71 6.95 17.66
N LYS A 371 -8.80 7.88 17.96
CA LYS A 371 -9.02 9.32 17.76
C LYS A 371 -9.26 9.68 16.30
N ILE A 372 -8.40 9.20 15.39
CA ILE A 372 -8.55 9.43 13.94
C ILE A 372 -9.92 8.90 13.46
N ASN A 373 -10.31 7.71 13.89
CA ASN A 373 -11.61 7.14 13.54
C ASN A 373 -12.80 7.92 14.11
N GLN A 374 -12.64 8.56 15.26
CA GLN A 374 -13.65 9.42 15.87
C GLN A 374 -13.74 10.76 15.11
N ASP A 375 -12.61 11.38 14.74
CA ASP A 375 -12.58 12.62 13.97
C ASP A 375 -13.23 12.46 12.59
N VAL A 376 -12.94 11.36 11.90
CA VAL A 376 -13.59 11.04 10.61
C VAL A 376 -15.09 10.84 10.81
N LYS A 377 -15.51 10.15 11.87
CA LYS A 377 -16.93 9.96 12.18
C LYS A 377 -17.63 11.31 12.40
N GLU A 378 -17.04 12.22 13.16
CA GLU A 378 -17.60 13.55 13.42
C GLU A 378 -17.72 14.39 12.14
N GLN A 379 -16.73 14.32 11.25
CA GLN A 379 -16.79 14.95 9.93
C GLN A 379 -17.94 14.38 9.08
N LEU A 380 -18.13 13.06 9.08
CA LEU A 380 -19.20 12.40 8.32
C LEU A 380 -20.59 12.59 8.94
N ASP A 381 -20.70 12.88 10.24
CA ASP A 381 -21.97 13.20 10.89
C ASP A 381 -22.56 14.55 10.45
N MET A 382 -21.72 15.43 9.88
CA MET A 382 -22.17 16.67 9.24
C MET A 382 -22.82 16.43 7.87
N VAL A 383 -22.57 15.27 7.25
CA VAL A 383 -23.13 14.89 5.94
C VAL A 383 -24.51 14.27 6.15
N LYS A 384 -25.57 15.04 5.82
CA LYS A 384 -26.97 14.64 6.06
C LYS A 384 -27.74 14.36 4.78
N THR A 385 -27.38 15.03 3.69
CA THR A 385 -28.07 14.97 2.40
C THR A 385 -27.12 14.55 1.28
N LYS A 386 -27.66 14.16 0.12
CA LYS A 386 -26.85 13.88 -1.07
C LYS A 386 -26.14 15.13 -1.57
N PHE A 387 -26.72 16.31 -1.36
CA PHE A 387 -26.08 17.57 -1.69
C PHE A 387 -24.81 17.78 -0.84
N ASP A 388 -24.89 17.53 0.47
CA ASP A 388 -23.73 17.61 1.37
C ASP A 388 -22.62 16.65 0.94
N MET A 389 -22.97 15.42 0.54
CA MET A 389 -22.01 14.46 -0.02
C MET A 389 -21.30 14.98 -1.27
N GLY A 390 -22.02 15.67 -2.16
CA GLY A 390 -21.44 16.22 -3.38
C GLY A 390 -20.49 17.40 -3.16
N LEU A 391 -20.61 18.08 -2.02
CA LEU A 391 -19.70 19.16 -1.61
C LEU A 391 -18.46 18.64 -0.86
N GLN A 392 -18.53 17.42 -0.33
CA GLN A 392 -17.47 16.86 0.48
C GLN A 392 -16.34 16.30 -0.39
N ASP A 393 -15.10 16.65 -0.05
CA ASP A 393 -13.91 16.11 -0.69
C ASP A 393 -13.41 14.87 0.08
N PHE A 394 -13.91 13.70 -0.32
CA PHE A 394 -13.55 12.42 0.31
C PHE A 394 -12.09 12.02 0.10
N ASP A 395 -11.50 12.39 -1.04
CA ASP A 395 -10.09 12.14 -1.30
C ASP A 395 -9.21 12.95 -0.33
N SER A 396 -9.59 14.20 -0.04
CA SER A 396 -8.92 15.02 0.98
C SER A 396 -9.05 14.43 2.38
N ILE A 397 -10.21 13.90 2.76
CA ILE A 397 -10.39 13.22 4.05
C ILE A 397 -9.45 12.01 4.13
N THR A 398 -9.44 11.18 3.08
CA THR A 398 -8.60 9.98 2.99
C THR A 398 -7.11 10.35 3.14
N SER A 399 -6.63 11.33 2.38
CA SER A 399 -5.23 11.80 2.47
C SER A 399 -4.91 12.25 3.89
N LYS A 400 -5.73 13.13 4.48
CA LYS A 400 -5.49 13.65 5.83
C LYS A 400 -5.44 12.57 6.90
N VAL A 401 -6.28 11.54 6.79
CA VAL A 401 -6.27 10.38 7.70
C VAL A 401 -4.91 9.69 7.67
N PHE A 402 -4.40 9.41 6.47
CA PHE A 402 -3.12 8.73 6.30
C PHE A 402 -1.93 9.62 6.68
N ASP A 403 -1.95 10.90 6.31
CA ASP A 403 -0.93 11.88 6.69
C ASP A 403 -0.84 12.01 8.23
N THR A 404 -2.00 12.10 8.89
CA THR A 404 -2.09 12.18 10.36
C THR A 404 -1.59 10.89 11.00
N PHE A 405 -1.95 9.73 10.45
CA PHE A 405 -1.45 8.45 10.96
C PHE A 405 0.06 8.34 10.83
N GLU A 406 0.63 8.73 9.69
CA GLU A 406 2.07 8.74 9.45
C GLU A 406 2.79 9.66 10.45
N GLU A 407 2.27 10.88 10.66
CA GLU A 407 2.79 11.81 11.66
C GLU A 407 2.79 11.19 13.06
N LYS A 408 1.65 10.62 13.50
CA LYS A 408 1.52 10.01 14.83
C LYS A 408 2.39 8.77 15.00
N TRP A 409 2.56 8.00 13.94
CA TRP A 409 3.49 6.87 13.94
C TRP A 409 4.92 7.36 14.11
N ASN A 410 5.36 8.36 13.35
CA ASN A 410 6.71 8.91 13.43
C ASN A 410 7.02 9.48 14.82
N GLU A 411 6.06 10.18 15.45
CA GLU A 411 6.20 10.64 16.84
C GLU A 411 6.35 9.47 17.83
N THR A 412 5.52 8.44 17.67
CA THR A 412 5.56 7.23 18.54
C THR A 412 6.85 6.46 18.36
N ALA A 413 7.32 6.34 17.13
CA ALA A 413 8.56 5.70 16.73
C ALA A 413 9.78 6.39 17.34
N GLU A 414 9.85 7.72 17.24
CA GLU A 414 10.96 8.49 17.83
C GLU A 414 10.98 8.35 19.36
N LYS A 415 9.81 8.40 19.99
CA LYS A 415 9.68 8.19 21.44
C LYS A 415 10.08 6.77 21.87
N LEU A 416 9.68 5.75 21.12
CA LEU A 416 10.09 4.37 21.36
C LEU A 416 11.61 4.22 21.25
N LYS A 417 12.23 4.85 20.25
CA LYS A 417 13.70 4.88 20.10
C LYS A 417 14.34 5.48 21.35
N ASP A 418 13.89 6.66 21.78
CA ASP A 418 14.43 7.32 22.97
C ASP A 418 14.26 6.47 24.25
N GLU A 419 13.08 5.88 24.48
CA GLU A 419 12.80 5.00 25.63
C GLU A 419 13.67 3.73 25.62
N LEU A 420 13.90 3.13 24.44
CA LEU A 420 14.80 1.98 24.30
C LEU A 420 16.26 2.38 24.58
N MET A 421 16.69 3.56 24.13
CA MET A 421 18.05 4.04 24.35
C MET A 421 18.30 4.52 25.78
N GLU A 422 17.28 5.03 26.48
CA GLU A 422 17.36 5.35 27.90
C GLU A 422 17.63 4.09 28.74
N SER A 423 17.02 2.96 28.36
CA SER A 423 17.27 1.65 29.01
C SER A 423 18.73 1.17 28.93
N LEU A 424 19.52 1.74 28.00
CA LEU A 424 20.95 1.50 27.85
C LEU A 424 21.85 2.52 28.54
N SER A 425 21.37 3.73 28.75
CA SER A 425 22.19 4.86 29.22
C SER A 425 22.87 4.59 30.56
N GLU A 426 22.24 3.77 31.42
CA GLU A 426 22.80 3.36 32.71
C GLU A 426 23.87 2.26 32.60
N SER A 427 24.01 1.61 31.44
CA SER A 427 24.86 0.42 31.25
C SER A 427 26.01 0.60 30.27
N ILE A 428 26.13 1.76 29.60
CA ILE A 428 27.14 2.02 28.57
C ILE A 428 28.08 3.15 28.98
N ASP A 429 29.34 2.82 29.23
CA ASP A 429 30.41 3.83 29.42
C ASP A 429 31.02 4.31 28.08
N ASN A 430 30.73 3.62 26.97
CA ASN A 430 31.31 3.89 25.65
C ASN A 430 30.32 4.64 24.73
N GLU A 431 30.48 5.96 24.65
CA GLU A 431 29.67 6.88 23.84
C GLU A 431 29.62 6.49 22.35
N ASP A 432 30.74 5.97 21.83
CA ASP A 432 30.90 5.54 20.44
C ASP A 432 30.08 4.29 20.09
N TYR A 433 29.84 3.43 21.08
CA TYR A 433 29.03 2.22 20.97
C TYR A 433 27.54 2.53 21.20
N TYR A 434 27.23 3.43 22.13
CA TYR A 434 25.87 3.94 22.34
C TYR A 434 25.27 4.49 21.04
N GLN A 435 26.03 5.33 20.33
CA GLN A 435 25.59 5.96 19.09
C GLN A 435 25.39 4.96 17.94
N GLN A 436 26.13 3.85 17.93
CA GLN A 436 25.94 2.77 16.96
C GLN A 436 24.66 2.01 17.20
N VAL A 437 24.40 1.65 18.46
CA VAL A 437 23.16 0.98 18.86
C VAL A 437 21.96 1.89 18.59
N GLU A 438 22.07 3.19 18.89
CA GLU A 438 21.05 4.18 18.57
C GLU A 438 20.74 4.21 17.07
N THR A 439 21.77 4.24 16.23
CA THR A 439 21.61 4.27 14.76
C THR A 439 20.88 3.04 14.25
N GLU A 440 21.22 1.85 14.76
CA GLU A 440 20.56 0.61 14.37
C GLU A 440 19.13 0.50 14.91
N VAL A 441 18.88 0.90 16.16
CA VAL A 441 17.52 0.96 16.73
C VAL A 441 16.66 1.92 15.91
N ALA A 442 17.17 3.09 15.58
CA ALA A 442 16.49 4.06 14.72
C ALA A 442 16.22 3.48 13.33
N ARG A 443 17.18 2.76 12.74
CA ARG A 443 17.02 2.12 11.41
C ARG A 443 15.92 1.07 11.42
N ILE A 444 15.89 0.19 12.42
CA ILE A 444 14.85 -0.84 12.56
C ILE A 444 13.48 -0.16 12.73
N ILE A 445 13.40 0.91 13.52
CA ILE A 445 12.12 1.61 13.74
C ILE A 445 11.65 2.37 12.49
N ARG A 446 12.58 2.96 11.72
CA ARG A 446 12.29 3.83 10.54
C ARG A 446 11.78 3.10 9.30
N LEU A 447 11.63 1.77 9.32
CA LEU A 447 11.30 1.03 8.11
C LEU A 447 9.95 1.49 7.53
N SER A 448 10.04 2.02 6.30
CA SER A 448 8.99 2.79 5.63
C SER A 448 7.73 1.95 5.42
N LEU A 449 6.67 2.25 6.17
CA LEU A 449 5.34 1.75 5.85
C LEU A 449 4.97 2.32 4.47
N LYS A 450 4.71 1.43 3.50
CA LYS A 450 4.13 1.84 2.21
C LYS A 450 2.67 2.25 2.42
N ILE A 451 2.46 3.46 2.93
CA ILE A 451 1.13 4.05 3.19
C ILE A 451 0.55 4.60 1.87
N ASN A 452 1.41 5.09 0.97
CA ASN A 452 1.04 5.82 -0.26
C ASN A 452 0.33 4.99 -1.37
N GLN A 453 -0.06 3.74 -1.10
CA GLN A 453 -0.76 2.86 -2.07
C GLN A 453 -2.21 2.56 -1.68
N ILE A 454 -2.71 3.09 -0.58
CA ILE A 454 -4.07 2.80 -0.11
C ILE A 454 -5.05 3.75 -0.79
N THR A 455 -6.04 3.20 -1.51
CA THR A 455 -7.12 3.96 -2.15
C THR A 455 -8.44 3.51 -1.57
N ILE A 456 -9.22 4.45 -1.04
CA ILE A 456 -10.57 4.20 -0.52
C ILE A 456 -11.56 4.79 -1.51
N GLU A 457 -12.49 3.97 -2.01
CA GLU A 457 -13.49 4.45 -2.96
C GLU A 457 -14.43 5.46 -2.29
N LYS A 458 -14.75 6.52 -3.02
CA LYS A 458 -15.72 7.52 -2.58
C LYS A 458 -17.11 6.88 -2.39
N PRO A 459 -17.88 7.30 -1.38
CA PRO A 459 -19.20 6.75 -1.13
C PRO A 459 -20.19 7.12 -2.26
N GLU A 460 -20.89 6.12 -2.80
CA GLU A 460 -21.97 6.31 -3.78
C GLU A 460 -23.34 5.99 -3.18
N CYS A 461 -24.37 6.77 -3.53
CA CYS A 461 -25.75 6.55 -3.11
C CYS A 461 -26.57 5.90 -4.22
N ASP A 462 -27.16 4.75 -3.93
CA ASP A 462 -28.14 4.12 -4.82
C ASP A 462 -29.53 4.75 -4.63
N LEU A 463 -29.92 5.59 -5.59
CA LEU A 463 -31.24 6.23 -5.62
C LEU A 463 -32.17 5.63 -6.68
N SER A 464 -31.89 4.41 -7.16
CA SER A 464 -32.76 3.70 -8.11
C SER A 464 -34.22 3.62 -7.63
N GLY A 465 -34.44 3.48 -6.33
CA GLY A 465 -35.77 3.50 -5.72
C GLY A 465 -36.55 4.81 -5.90
N LEU A 466 -35.88 5.97 -5.99
CA LEU A 466 -36.54 7.25 -6.28
C LEU A 466 -37.10 7.29 -7.70
N VAL A 467 -36.34 6.77 -8.66
CA VAL A 467 -36.74 6.71 -10.07
C VAL A 467 -38.02 5.88 -10.23
N GLU A 468 -38.14 4.78 -9.47
CA GLU A 468 -39.36 3.95 -9.50
C GLU A 468 -40.57 4.67 -8.89
N MET A 469 -40.38 5.43 -7.81
CA MET A 469 -41.45 6.23 -7.19
C MET A 469 -41.91 7.38 -8.10
N GLU A 470 -40.97 8.10 -8.72
CA GLU A 470 -41.26 9.15 -9.71
C GLU A 470 -42.09 8.60 -10.88
N LYS A 471 -41.73 7.40 -11.36
CA LYS A 471 -42.46 6.73 -12.43
C LYS A 471 -43.91 6.43 -12.05
N LYS A 472 -44.17 5.94 -10.83
CA LYS A 472 -45.53 5.64 -10.33
C LYS A 472 -46.39 6.91 -10.24
N VAL A 473 -45.83 8.02 -9.77
CA VAL A 473 -46.53 9.31 -9.68
C VAL A 473 -46.83 9.88 -11.07
N GLU A 474 -45.89 9.77 -12.01
CA GLU A 474 -46.10 10.22 -13.39
C GLU A 474 -47.13 9.35 -14.14
N GLU A 475 -47.18 8.05 -13.89
CA GLU A 475 -48.23 7.17 -14.41
C GLU A 475 -49.62 7.54 -13.87
N ALA A 476 -49.74 7.80 -12.57
CA ALA A 476 -50.98 8.26 -11.95
C ALA A 476 -51.44 9.62 -12.51
N ARG A 477 -50.50 10.56 -12.70
CA ARG A 477 -50.75 11.85 -13.33
C ARG A 477 -51.30 11.72 -14.74
N LYS A 478 -50.70 10.84 -15.56
CA LYS A 478 -51.16 10.57 -16.93
C LYS A 478 -52.55 9.95 -16.93
N LYS A 479 -52.84 9.02 -16.01
CA LYS A 479 -54.17 8.43 -15.84
C LYS A 479 -55.22 9.49 -15.50
N TYR A 480 -54.95 10.35 -14.51
CA TYR A 480 -55.82 11.46 -14.13
C TYR A 480 -56.08 12.39 -15.32
N LYS A 481 -55.01 12.85 -16.01
CA LYS A 481 -55.13 13.75 -17.17
C LYS A 481 -56.04 13.17 -18.26
N LYS A 482 -55.90 11.88 -18.58
CA LYS A 482 -56.72 11.20 -19.59
C LYS A 482 -58.20 11.15 -19.20
N ILE A 483 -58.51 10.86 -17.93
CA ILE A 483 -59.89 10.83 -17.43
C ILE A 483 -60.49 12.23 -17.42
N TYR A 484 -59.70 13.23 -17.02
CA TYR A 484 -60.11 14.63 -17.00
C TYR A 484 -60.38 15.20 -18.40
N GLU A 485 -59.54 14.89 -19.39
CA GLU A 485 -59.80 15.27 -20.79
C GLU A 485 -61.10 14.63 -21.32
N LYS A 486 -61.35 13.36 -20.95
CA LYS A 486 -62.60 12.68 -21.29
C LYS A 486 -63.81 13.37 -20.63
N SER A 487 -63.72 13.76 -19.36
CA SER A 487 -64.83 14.44 -18.68
C SER A 487 -65.12 15.82 -19.28
N ILE A 488 -64.10 16.58 -19.71
CA ILE A 488 -64.28 17.83 -20.46
C ILE A 488 -65.03 17.58 -21.78
N SER A 489 -64.62 16.58 -22.56
CA SER A 489 -65.28 16.27 -23.83
C SER A 489 -66.75 15.87 -23.65
N LEU A 490 -67.06 15.13 -22.59
CA LEU A 490 -68.43 14.74 -22.24
C LEU A 490 -69.25 15.93 -21.72
N ALA A 491 -68.62 16.90 -21.05
CA ALA A 491 -69.26 18.15 -20.64
C ALA A 491 -69.71 18.97 -21.85
N GLN A 492 -68.86 19.10 -22.87
CA GLN A 492 -69.18 19.80 -24.11
C GLN A 492 -70.38 19.14 -24.83
N GLN A 493 -70.38 17.81 -24.94
CA GLN A 493 -71.51 17.07 -25.54
C GLN A 493 -72.82 17.25 -24.76
N LYS A 494 -72.73 17.39 -23.43
CA LYS A 494 -73.90 17.68 -22.58
C LYS A 494 -74.44 19.09 -22.84
N GLU A 495 -73.56 20.07 -23.03
CA GLU A 495 -73.92 21.45 -23.36
C GLU A 495 -74.58 21.55 -24.74
N GLU A 496 -73.98 20.94 -25.77
CA GLU A 496 -74.56 20.84 -27.13
C GLU A 496 -75.95 20.19 -27.12
N ARG A 497 -76.14 19.15 -26.30
CA ARG A 497 -77.46 18.51 -26.12
C ARG A 497 -78.50 19.47 -25.53
N GLN A 498 -78.09 20.28 -24.56
CA GLN A 498 -78.96 21.26 -23.93
C GLN A 498 -79.40 22.31 -24.96
N GLU A 499 -78.49 22.79 -25.80
CA GLU A 499 -78.79 23.71 -26.90
C GLU A 499 -79.79 23.11 -27.90
N ILE A 500 -79.57 21.86 -28.35
CA ILE A 500 -80.51 21.15 -29.26
C ILE A 500 -81.90 20.99 -28.61
N SER A 501 -81.93 20.69 -27.32
CA SER A 501 -83.18 20.55 -26.57
C SER A 501 -83.94 21.88 -26.51
N ASP A 502 -83.24 22.97 -26.21
CA ASP A 502 -83.81 24.31 -26.10
C ASP A 502 -84.30 24.82 -27.46
N GLU A 503 -83.54 24.56 -28.54
CA GLU A 503 -83.92 24.90 -29.92
C GLU A 503 -85.19 24.14 -30.36
N LEU A 504 -85.28 22.85 -30.05
CA LEU A 504 -86.48 22.06 -30.33
C LEU A 504 -87.71 22.60 -29.58
N GLU A 505 -87.54 23.03 -28.33
CA GLU A 505 -88.62 23.62 -27.53
C GLU A 505 -89.06 24.98 -28.08
N GLN A 506 -88.11 25.82 -28.48
CA GLN A 506 -88.40 27.09 -29.15
C GLN A 506 -89.17 26.86 -30.45
N ARG A 507 -88.70 25.95 -31.31
CA ARG A 507 -89.37 25.64 -32.58
C ARG A 507 -90.78 25.08 -32.37
N ARG A 508 -90.99 24.33 -31.29
CA ARG A 508 -92.31 23.84 -30.88
C ARG A 508 -93.23 24.99 -30.45
N LYS A 509 -92.72 25.99 -29.73
CA LYS A 509 -93.49 27.19 -29.34
C LYS A 509 -93.91 27.99 -30.58
N GLU A 510 -92.99 28.24 -31.51
CA GLU A 510 -93.25 28.92 -32.79
C GLU A 510 -94.35 28.22 -33.59
N TYR A 511 -94.24 26.89 -33.76
CA TYR A 511 -95.25 26.09 -34.45
C TYR A 511 -96.63 26.20 -33.77
N MET A 512 -96.70 26.12 -32.43
CA MET A 512 -97.96 26.24 -31.69
C MET A 512 -98.58 27.64 -31.82
N GLN A 513 -97.76 28.69 -31.88
CA GLN A 513 -98.21 30.05 -32.08
C GLN A 513 -98.75 30.26 -33.49
N SER A 514 -98.00 29.89 -34.53
CA SER A 514 -98.47 29.93 -35.93
C SER A 514 -99.79 29.18 -36.09
N ARG A 515 -99.90 27.98 -35.49
CA ARG A 515 -101.13 27.18 -35.50
C ARG A 515 -102.31 27.91 -34.85
N LYS A 516 -102.08 28.62 -33.74
CA LYS A 516 -103.12 29.41 -33.04
C LYS A 516 -103.57 30.61 -33.87
N GLU A 517 -102.64 31.34 -34.47
CA GLU A 517 -102.93 32.48 -35.35
C GLU A 517 -103.74 32.06 -36.57
N LYS A 518 -103.35 30.94 -37.22
CA LYS A 518 -104.09 30.38 -38.36
C LYS A 518 -105.50 29.91 -37.98
N LYS A 519 -105.66 29.33 -36.78
CA LYS A 519 -106.99 28.95 -36.25
C LYS A 519 -107.87 30.18 -36.04
N ASN A 520 -107.36 31.23 -35.42
CA ASN A 520 -108.09 32.49 -35.23
C ASN A 520 -108.50 33.11 -36.59
N ARG A 521 -107.62 33.01 -37.60
CA ARG A 521 -107.89 33.51 -38.96
C ARG A 521 -108.99 32.71 -39.66
N ILE A 522 -109.05 31.40 -39.45
CA ILE A 522 -110.16 30.56 -39.92
C ILE A 522 -111.47 30.99 -39.23
N GLU A 523 -111.47 31.19 -37.91
CA GLU A 523 -112.66 31.63 -37.16
C GLU A 523 -113.19 32.99 -37.63
N GLN A 524 -112.30 33.94 -37.99
CA GLN A 524 -112.70 35.23 -38.56
C GLN A 524 -113.34 35.10 -39.94
N LEU A 525 -112.80 34.23 -40.80
CA LEU A 525 -113.35 34.00 -42.14
C LEU A 525 -114.70 33.29 -42.09
N ASP A 526 -114.93 32.48 -41.05
CA ASP A 526 -116.18 31.73 -40.89
C ASP A 526 -117.39 32.60 -40.48
N MET A 527 -117.17 33.86 -40.06
CA MET A 527 -118.23 34.79 -39.62
C MET A 527 -118.89 35.63 -40.73
N VAL A 528 -118.51 35.47 -42.01
CA VAL A 528 -119.05 36.28 -43.13
C VAL A 528 -120.52 35.90 -43.45
N GLN A 529 -121.45 36.87 -43.43
CA GLN A 529 -122.92 36.71 -43.62
C GLN A 529 -123.44 37.05 -45.05
N ILE A 530 -124.67 36.62 -45.38
CA ILE A 530 -125.37 36.79 -46.68
C ILE A 530 -126.41 37.94 -46.62
N GLU A 531 -126.51 38.80 -47.65
CA GLU A 531 -127.43 39.98 -47.73
C GLU A 531 -128.69 39.73 -48.61
N TYR A 532 -129.84 40.37 -48.28
CA TYR A 532 -131.17 40.20 -48.94
C TYR A 532 -131.81 41.55 -49.38
N GLY A 533 -132.55 41.63 -50.51
CA GLY A 533 -133.25 42.86 -51.01
C GLY A 533 -134.50 42.63 -51.93
N LYS A 534 -135.30 43.69 -52.25
CA LYS A 534 -136.61 43.66 -53.01
C LYS A 534 -136.64 44.57 -54.28
N GLU A 535 -137.34 44.16 -55.36
CA GLU A 535 -137.55 44.93 -56.63
C GLU A 535 -139.04 44.91 -57.17
N GLU A 536 -139.47 45.92 -57.97
CA GLU A 536 -140.84 46.12 -58.54
C GLU A 536 -141.06 45.63 -60.00
N ARG A 537 -142.26 45.12 -60.36
CA ARG A 537 -142.67 44.70 -61.75
C ARG A 537 -144.16 45.02 -62.11
N LEU A 538 -144.48 45.37 -63.39
CA LEU A 538 -145.81 45.80 -63.91
C LEU A 538 -146.64 44.68 -64.63
N LYS A 539 -148.01 44.74 -64.63
CA LYS A 539 -148.96 43.74 -65.23
C LYS A 539 -150.29 44.35 -65.81
N GLU A 540 -150.81 43.84 -66.95
CA GLU A 540 -152.01 44.34 -67.72
C GLU A 540 -153.34 43.56 -67.53
N ILE A 541 -154.53 44.21 -67.53
CA ILE A 541 -155.91 43.59 -67.48
C ILE A 541 -157.00 44.40 -68.28
N TYR A 542 -158.05 43.75 -68.85
CA TYR A 542 -159.19 44.34 -69.62
C TYR A 542 -160.59 44.24 -68.93
N VAL A 543 -161.50 45.22 -69.12
CA VAL A 543 -162.87 45.25 -68.53
C VAL A 543 -163.98 45.55 -69.58
N ARG A 544 -165.06 44.74 -69.62
CA ARG A 544 -166.18 44.75 -70.61
C ARG A 544 -167.41 45.56 -70.16
N ARG A 545 -168.06 46.38 -71.00
CA ARG A 545 -169.27 47.19 -70.67
C ARG A 545 -170.60 46.61 -71.22
N LYS A 546 -171.69 46.64 -70.43
CA LYS A 546 -173.06 46.19 -70.80
C LYS A 546 -174.04 47.38 -70.94
N SER A 547 -174.57 47.60 -72.13
CA SER A 547 -175.92 48.15 -72.37
C SER A 547 -176.39 47.65 -73.73
N LYS A 548 -177.67 47.23 -73.90
CA LYS A 548 -178.21 46.93 -75.25
C LYS A 548 -178.51 48.19 -76.07
N ILE A 549 -178.53 49.38 -75.46
CA ILE A 549 -178.61 50.67 -76.17
C ILE A 549 -177.21 51.32 -76.29
N GLY A 550 -176.28 50.98 -75.40
CA GLY A 550 -174.89 51.50 -75.40
C GLY A 550 -173.89 50.70 -76.24
N GLN A 551 -174.21 49.48 -76.68
CA GLN A 551 -173.33 48.68 -77.54
C GLN A 551 -173.27 49.13 -79.00
N PHE A 552 -174.18 50.01 -79.44
CA PHE A 552 -174.23 50.44 -80.84
C PHE A 552 -173.49 51.78 -81.10
N PHE A 553 -172.94 52.46 -80.09
CA PHE A 553 -172.30 53.77 -80.28
C PHE A 553 -170.85 53.98 -79.74
N LEU A 554 -170.25 53.22 -78.78
CA LEU A 554 -168.81 53.34 -78.37
C LEU A 554 -168.27 52.06 -77.63
N GLY A 555 -167.07 51.54 -77.98
CA GLY A 555 -166.45 50.29 -77.45
C GLY A 555 -165.80 50.27 -76.03
N ASP A 556 -165.13 49.17 -75.64
CA ASP A 556 -164.56 48.83 -74.29
C ASP A 556 -163.22 49.56 -73.91
N LYS A 557 -162.84 49.64 -72.60
CA LYS A 557 -161.74 50.48 -72.01
C LYS A 557 -160.62 49.66 -71.27
N GLN A 558 -159.34 50.08 -71.36
CA GLN A 558 -158.07 49.46 -70.82
C GLN A 558 -157.50 50.13 -69.53
N ILE A 559 -156.89 49.39 -68.56
CA ILE A 559 -156.19 49.92 -67.34
C ILE A 559 -155.01 48.98 -66.84
N MET A 560 -153.93 49.53 -66.21
CA MET A 560 -152.64 48.90 -65.76
C MET A 560 -152.41 48.84 -64.22
N THR A 561 -151.63 47.89 -63.65
CA THR A 561 -151.27 47.76 -62.18
C THR A 561 -149.89 47.08 -61.88
N THR A 562 -149.30 47.19 -60.65
CA THR A 562 -147.90 46.83 -60.23
C THR A 562 -147.80 45.86 -59.01
N GLU A 563 -146.75 45.00 -58.89
CA GLU A 563 -146.44 44.07 -57.74
C GLU A 563 -144.90 43.89 -57.45
N MET A 564 -144.46 43.46 -56.23
CA MET A 564 -143.05 43.39 -55.72
C MET A 564 -142.49 41.95 -55.46
N VAL A 565 -141.17 41.66 -55.64
CA VAL A 565 -140.49 40.34 -55.41
C VAL A 565 -139.06 40.45 -54.75
N ASP A 566 -138.60 39.44 -53.98
CA ASP A 566 -137.28 39.34 -53.25
C ASP A 566 -136.09 38.67 -54.03
N VAL A 567 -134.81 39.06 -53.79
CA VAL A 567 -133.53 38.52 -54.38
C VAL A 567 -132.34 38.41 -53.35
N ILE A 568 -131.38 37.45 -53.51
CA ILE A 568 -130.21 37.11 -52.61
C ILE A 568 -128.82 37.19 -53.33
N ASP A 569 -127.72 37.67 -52.70
CA ASP A 569 -126.30 37.66 -53.21
C ASP A 569 -125.29 36.92 -52.26
N ASP A 570 -124.56 35.89 -52.73
CA ASP A 570 -123.72 34.95 -51.93
C ASP A 570 -122.19 34.99 -52.16
N ARG A 571 -121.66 35.90 -52.98
CA ARG A 571 -120.25 35.87 -53.47
C ARG A 571 -119.18 35.94 -52.38
N LYS A 572 -119.37 36.78 -51.35
CA LYS A 572 -118.37 37.00 -50.29
C LYS A 572 -118.09 35.73 -49.47
N ARG A 573 -119.05 34.80 -49.38
CA ARG A 573 -118.89 33.55 -48.62
C ARG A 573 -118.00 32.54 -49.34
N ARG A 574 -118.12 32.42 -50.66
CA ARG A 574 -117.29 31.48 -51.46
C ARG A 574 -115.80 31.86 -51.44
N GLU A 575 -115.50 33.15 -51.41
CA GLU A 575 -114.12 33.63 -51.25
C GLU A 575 -113.55 33.31 -49.86
N ALA A 576 -114.37 33.39 -48.81
CA ALA A 576 -113.96 33.01 -47.46
C ALA A 576 -113.66 31.50 -47.36
N ASP A 577 -114.52 30.64 -47.91
CA ASP A 577 -114.34 29.19 -47.90
C ASP A 577 -113.06 28.76 -48.66
N THR A 578 -112.75 29.43 -49.77
CA THR A 578 -111.50 29.18 -50.54
C THR A 578 -110.26 29.51 -49.72
N LYS A 579 -110.27 30.63 -48.99
CA LYS A 579 -109.17 31.03 -48.10
C LYS A 579 -109.02 30.07 -46.92
N ILE A 580 -110.12 29.57 -46.36
CA ILE A 580 -110.10 28.56 -45.29
C ILE A 580 -109.41 27.27 -45.77
N GLN A 581 -109.73 26.79 -46.98
CA GLN A 581 -109.07 25.61 -47.55
C GLN A 581 -107.56 25.82 -47.75
N GLN A 582 -107.15 27.01 -48.17
CA GLN A 582 -105.74 27.36 -48.32
C GLN A 582 -105.01 27.33 -46.97
N ILE A 583 -105.58 27.95 -45.92
CA ILE A 583 -105.01 27.93 -44.56
C ILE A 583 -104.92 26.49 -44.03
N HIS A 584 -105.93 25.64 -44.27
CA HIS A 584 -105.86 24.23 -43.90
C HIS A 584 -104.75 23.46 -44.63
N GLY A 585 -104.48 23.78 -45.90
CA GLY A 585 -103.36 23.23 -46.65
C GLY A 585 -102.01 23.60 -46.05
N GLU A 586 -101.82 24.88 -45.70
CA GLU A 586 -100.62 25.37 -45.03
C GLU A 586 -100.40 24.71 -43.66
N MET A 587 -101.46 24.58 -42.85
CA MET A 587 -101.38 23.92 -41.54
C MET A 587 -100.97 22.45 -41.66
N ARG A 588 -101.37 21.75 -42.74
CA ARG A 588 -100.94 20.36 -42.99
C ARG A 588 -99.46 20.29 -43.38
N SER A 589 -98.99 21.23 -44.20
CA SER A 589 -97.57 21.31 -44.60
C SER A 589 -96.67 21.60 -43.40
N GLU A 590 -96.98 22.64 -42.62
CA GLU A 590 -96.20 23.01 -41.42
C GLU A 590 -96.19 21.89 -40.37
N LYS A 591 -97.31 21.18 -40.18
CA LYS A 591 -97.36 20.03 -39.29
C LYS A 591 -96.40 18.92 -39.72
N LYS A 592 -96.30 18.67 -41.03
CA LYS A 592 -95.40 17.66 -41.58
C LYS A 592 -93.94 18.09 -41.41
N GLU A 593 -93.60 19.33 -41.77
CA GLU A 593 -92.27 19.90 -41.61
C GLU A 593 -91.80 19.89 -40.15
N PHE A 594 -92.66 20.32 -39.21
CA PHE A 594 -92.36 20.28 -37.79
C PHE A 594 -92.17 18.84 -37.29
N SER A 595 -92.99 17.89 -37.74
CA SER A 595 -92.86 16.48 -37.35
C SER A 595 -91.56 15.85 -37.86
N ASP A 596 -91.13 16.18 -39.08
CA ASP A 596 -89.86 15.71 -39.64
C ASP A 596 -88.66 16.34 -38.90
N TYR A 597 -88.75 17.64 -38.56
CA TYR A 597 -87.77 18.34 -37.73
C TYR A 597 -87.66 17.73 -36.32
N GLU A 598 -88.80 17.52 -35.65
CA GLU A 598 -88.86 16.93 -34.32
C GLU A 598 -88.29 15.50 -34.30
N ARG A 599 -88.55 14.69 -35.34
CA ARG A 599 -87.95 13.35 -35.46
C ARG A 599 -86.43 13.43 -35.54
N LYS A 600 -85.90 14.30 -36.40
CA LYS A 600 -84.45 14.48 -36.60
C LYS A 600 -83.75 14.92 -35.30
N MET A 601 -84.31 15.92 -34.62
CA MET A 601 -83.75 16.44 -33.35
C MET A 601 -83.84 15.40 -32.22
N LYS A 602 -84.94 14.65 -32.11
CA LYS A 602 -85.05 13.55 -31.12
C LYS A 602 -84.05 12.43 -31.36
N GLU A 603 -83.71 12.14 -32.61
CA GLU A 603 -82.72 11.13 -32.96
C GLU A 603 -81.30 11.57 -32.53
N GLN A 604 -80.97 12.86 -32.74
CA GLN A 604 -79.73 13.47 -32.23
C GLN A 604 -79.68 13.47 -30.68
N LEU A 605 -80.78 13.84 -30.01
CA LEU A 605 -80.88 13.80 -28.55
C LEU A 605 -80.73 12.39 -27.97
N ARG A 606 -81.21 11.35 -28.68
CA ARG A 606 -81.11 9.95 -28.24
C ARG A 606 -79.67 9.45 -28.25
N GLN A 607 -78.87 9.82 -29.26
CA GLN A 607 -77.45 9.51 -29.33
C GLN A 607 -76.65 10.17 -28.19
N SER A 608 -77.13 11.30 -27.66
CA SER A 608 -76.50 12.05 -26.57
C SER A 608 -76.91 11.60 -25.15
N ASN A 609 -77.97 10.80 -24.97
CA ASN A 609 -78.40 10.35 -23.63
C ASN A 609 -77.36 9.46 -22.91
N GLU A 610 -76.59 8.66 -23.64
CA GLU A 610 -75.48 7.88 -23.07
C GLU A 610 -74.37 8.79 -22.54
N ALA A 611 -74.11 9.93 -23.20
CA ALA A 611 -73.05 10.86 -22.83
C ALA A 611 -73.26 11.51 -21.45
N ASN A 612 -74.51 11.75 -21.03
CA ASN A 612 -74.80 12.40 -19.74
C ASN A 612 -74.56 11.45 -18.55
N ILE A 613 -74.93 10.18 -18.67
CA ILE A 613 -74.61 9.16 -17.65
C ILE A 613 -73.11 8.92 -17.60
N GLN A 614 -72.46 8.85 -18.77
CA GLN A 614 -71.01 8.72 -18.88
C GLN A 614 -70.27 9.94 -18.31
N TYR A 615 -70.82 11.15 -18.45
CA TYR A 615 -70.26 12.36 -17.85
C TYR A 615 -70.23 12.26 -16.32
N GLN A 616 -71.37 11.91 -15.70
CA GLN A 616 -71.47 11.77 -14.24
C GLN A 616 -70.52 10.70 -13.69
N LEU A 617 -70.40 9.56 -14.36
CA LEU A 617 -69.43 8.52 -14.00
C LEU A 617 -67.98 9.01 -14.16
N SER A 618 -67.66 9.69 -15.26
CA SER A 618 -66.32 10.22 -15.51
C SER A 618 -65.90 11.33 -14.54
N GLU A 619 -66.86 12.09 -13.99
CA GLU A 619 -66.59 13.11 -12.99
C GLU A 619 -66.20 12.49 -11.64
N ILE A 620 -66.86 11.38 -11.27
CA ILE A 620 -66.52 10.58 -10.08
C ILE A 620 -65.13 9.95 -10.29
N ASP A 621 -64.92 9.26 -11.41
CA ASP A 621 -63.63 8.65 -11.76
C ASP A 621 -62.49 9.68 -11.77
N SER A 622 -62.75 10.91 -12.24
CA SER A 622 -61.76 11.99 -12.27
C SER A 622 -61.41 12.50 -10.88
N LYS A 623 -62.37 12.54 -9.94
CA LYS A 623 -62.11 12.93 -8.55
C LYS A 623 -61.32 11.85 -7.82
N GLU A 624 -61.69 10.58 -7.98
CA GLU A 624 -60.94 9.46 -7.42
C GLU A 624 -59.49 9.41 -7.96
N ALA A 625 -59.31 9.57 -9.28
CA ALA A 625 -57.97 9.61 -9.88
C ALA A 625 -57.13 10.82 -9.42
N LEU A 626 -57.76 11.96 -9.11
CA LEU A 626 -57.07 13.13 -8.55
C LEU A 626 -56.63 12.86 -7.11
N GLU A 627 -57.49 12.28 -6.28
CA GLU A 627 -57.15 11.90 -4.91
C GLU A 627 -56.02 10.87 -4.88
N ASP A 628 -56.06 9.85 -5.73
CA ASP A 628 -55.00 8.85 -5.85
C ASP A 628 -53.67 9.49 -6.25
N PHE A 629 -53.68 10.38 -7.25
CA PHE A 629 -52.48 11.13 -7.66
C PHE A 629 -51.93 11.99 -6.51
N GLN A 630 -52.79 12.72 -5.79
CA GLN A 630 -52.37 13.57 -4.66
C GLN A 630 -51.79 12.74 -3.50
N LYS A 631 -52.43 11.62 -3.14
CA LYS A 631 -51.94 10.69 -2.11
C LYS A 631 -50.59 10.10 -2.49
N LEU A 632 -50.43 9.63 -3.73
CA LEU A 632 -49.17 9.09 -4.21
C LEU A 632 -48.07 10.15 -4.24
N LYS A 633 -48.38 11.38 -4.65
CA LYS A 633 -47.42 12.49 -4.64
C LYS A 633 -46.95 12.84 -3.23
N GLN A 634 -47.88 12.97 -2.27
CA GLN A 634 -47.53 13.21 -0.87
C GLN A 634 -46.68 12.06 -0.30
N THR A 635 -47.07 10.81 -0.58
CA THR A 635 -46.32 9.63 -0.14
C THR A 635 -44.91 9.58 -0.75
N GLN A 636 -44.76 9.96 -2.02
CA GLN A 636 -43.46 10.09 -2.68
C GLN A 636 -42.60 11.15 -1.98
N GLU A 637 -43.15 12.35 -1.71
CA GLU A 637 -42.42 13.42 -1.03
C GLU A 637 -41.91 12.97 0.35
N GLU A 638 -42.74 12.31 1.16
CA GLU A 638 -42.34 11.79 2.48
C GLU A 638 -41.33 10.63 2.40
N ASN A 639 -41.51 9.70 1.46
CA ASN A 639 -40.64 8.53 1.35
C ASN A 639 -39.31 8.84 0.63
N SER A 640 -39.29 9.83 -0.26
CA SER A 640 -38.09 10.22 -0.99
C SER A 640 -37.04 10.81 -0.05
N MET A 641 -37.43 11.72 0.84
CA MET A 641 -36.54 12.29 1.86
C MET A 641 -35.97 11.18 2.76
N LYS A 642 -36.83 10.29 3.26
CA LYS A 642 -36.40 9.16 4.11
C LYS A 642 -35.47 8.19 3.38
N LEU A 643 -35.75 7.89 2.11
CA LEU A 643 -34.91 7.02 1.30
C LEU A 643 -33.54 7.65 1.07
N GLU A 644 -33.49 8.94 0.75
CA GLU A 644 -32.24 9.68 0.59
C GLU A 644 -31.43 9.68 1.89
N GLU A 645 -32.02 10.07 3.02
CA GLU A 645 -31.36 10.07 4.33
C GLU A 645 -30.78 8.68 4.68
N ASN A 646 -31.56 7.62 4.42
CA ASN A 646 -31.11 6.24 4.65
C ASN A 646 -29.93 5.86 3.75
N GLN A 647 -29.99 6.21 2.46
CA GLN A 647 -28.92 5.90 1.52
C GLN A 647 -27.63 6.67 1.84
N VAL A 648 -27.74 7.96 2.14
CA VAL A 648 -26.61 8.77 2.62
C VAL A 648 -25.98 8.15 3.88
N SER A 649 -26.81 7.73 4.83
CA SER A 649 -26.35 7.05 6.05
C SER A 649 -25.64 5.73 5.77
N ILE A 650 -26.15 4.91 4.86
CA ILE A 650 -25.51 3.65 4.45
C ILE A 650 -24.14 3.93 3.81
N SER A 651 -24.09 4.83 2.82
CA SER A 651 -22.87 5.12 2.08
C SER A 651 -21.78 5.70 2.98
N LYS A 652 -22.09 6.68 3.86
CA LYS A 652 -21.10 7.24 4.78
C LYS A 652 -20.59 6.21 5.79
N ASN A 653 -21.46 5.31 6.28
CA ASN A 653 -21.06 4.26 7.21
C ASN A 653 -20.21 3.17 6.53
N SER A 654 -20.40 2.93 5.23
CA SER A 654 -19.50 2.06 4.45
C SER A 654 -18.12 2.69 4.35
N TYR A 655 -18.04 3.94 3.91
CA TYR A 655 -16.76 4.66 3.79
C TYR A 655 -16.00 4.74 5.13
N LEU A 656 -16.71 5.04 6.23
CA LEU A 656 -16.12 5.02 7.59
C LEU A 656 -15.60 3.64 7.99
N ARG A 657 -16.28 2.56 7.58
CA ARG A 657 -15.85 1.19 7.85
C ARG A 657 -14.58 0.87 7.07
N ASP A 658 -14.49 1.30 5.82
CA ASP A 658 -13.33 1.04 4.97
C ASP A 658 -12.09 1.77 5.51
N ILE A 659 -12.23 3.04 5.93
CA ILE A 659 -11.18 3.76 6.67
C ILE A 659 -10.76 2.99 7.91
N ARG A 660 -11.71 2.57 8.75
CA ARG A 660 -11.40 1.82 9.98
C ARG A 660 -10.62 0.55 9.71
N ASN A 661 -11.03 -0.21 8.69
CA ASN A 661 -10.37 -1.46 8.32
C ASN A 661 -8.92 -1.20 7.89
N GLU A 662 -8.68 -0.19 7.05
CA GLU A 662 -7.34 0.17 6.62
C GLU A 662 -6.46 0.64 7.78
N MET A 663 -7.00 1.47 8.68
CA MET A 663 -6.29 1.90 9.89
C MET A 663 -5.94 0.73 10.81
N ILE A 664 -6.85 -0.24 10.97
CA ILE A 664 -6.59 -1.47 11.74
C ILE A 664 -5.51 -2.31 11.05
N ASN A 665 -5.54 -2.44 9.73
CA ASN A 665 -4.53 -3.18 8.97
C ASN A 665 -3.14 -2.55 9.11
N LEU A 666 -3.03 -1.22 8.98
CA LEU A 666 -1.78 -0.50 9.20
C LEU A 666 -1.24 -0.70 10.62
N LYS A 667 -2.12 -0.59 11.62
CA LYS A 667 -1.76 -0.86 13.02
C LYS A 667 -1.24 -2.29 13.22
N HIS A 668 -1.91 -3.29 12.66
CA HIS A 668 -1.46 -4.69 12.77
C HIS A 668 -0.11 -4.91 12.10
N ARG A 669 0.12 -4.32 10.92
CA ARG A 669 1.42 -4.41 10.23
C ARG A 669 2.57 -3.85 11.08
N ILE A 670 2.35 -2.73 11.76
CA ILE A 670 3.32 -2.16 12.70
C ILE A 670 3.56 -3.10 13.88
N LYS A 671 2.48 -3.60 14.49
CA LYS A 671 2.57 -4.52 15.62
C LYS A 671 3.36 -5.78 15.27
N ASP A 672 3.01 -6.43 14.16
CA ASP A 672 3.69 -7.64 13.69
C ASP A 672 5.18 -7.36 13.46
N TYR A 673 5.49 -6.22 12.82
CA TYR A 673 6.86 -5.77 12.60
C TYR A 673 7.65 -5.56 13.91
N LEU A 674 7.06 -4.90 14.91
CA LEU A 674 7.70 -4.68 16.21
C LEU A 674 7.90 -6.01 16.96
N ASP A 675 6.92 -6.92 16.92
CA ASP A 675 7.01 -8.22 17.59
C ASP A 675 8.04 -9.15 16.91
N GLU A 676 8.16 -9.13 15.58
CA GLU A 676 9.21 -9.84 14.82
C GLU A 676 10.60 -9.33 15.20
N ASN A 677 10.76 -8.02 15.32
CA ASN A 677 12.04 -7.38 15.65
C ASN A 677 12.35 -7.33 17.15
N LYS A 678 11.40 -7.70 18.01
CA LYS A 678 11.57 -7.75 19.48
C LYS A 678 12.80 -8.51 19.92
N LYS A 679 13.05 -9.68 19.31
CA LYS A 679 14.26 -10.47 19.59
C LYS A 679 15.53 -9.75 19.14
N GLY A 680 15.47 -9.04 18.01
CA GLY A 680 16.54 -8.20 17.50
C GLY A 680 16.90 -7.08 18.47
N PHE A 681 15.91 -6.32 18.93
CA PHE A 681 16.11 -5.29 19.96
C PHE A 681 16.73 -5.86 21.23
N VAL A 682 16.15 -6.94 21.78
CA VAL A 682 16.70 -7.60 22.97
C VAL A 682 18.14 -8.05 22.74
N SER A 683 18.44 -8.67 21.60
CA SER A 683 19.78 -9.14 21.29
C SER A 683 20.77 -7.99 21.23
N MET A 684 20.43 -6.93 20.50
CA MET A 684 21.28 -5.75 20.30
C MET A 684 21.57 -5.02 21.62
N LEU A 685 20.52 -4.76 22.40
CA LEU A 685 20.64 -4.09 23.69
C LEU A 685 21.34 -4.99 24.73
N CYS A 686 21.13 -6.31 24.71
CA CYS A 686 21.83 -7.23 25.64
C CYS A 686 23.31 -7.41 25.29
N ALA A 687 23.70 -7.18 24.04
CA ALA A 687 25.08 -7.38 23.62
C ALA A 687 26.02 -6.29 24.14
N VAL A 688 25.46 -5.15 24.53
CA VAL A 688 26.14 -4.16 25.38
C VAL A 688 26.72 -4.78 26.65
N VAL A 689 25.99 -5.73 27.24
CA VAL A 689 26.39 -6.42 28.48
C VAL A 689 27.31 -7.62 28.17
N GLU A 690 27.65 -7.88 26.90
CA GLU A 690 28.48 -9.03 26.51
C GLU A 690 29.98 -8.77 26.65
N GLU A 691 30.43 -7.51 26.60
CA GLU A 691 31.83 -7.18 26.90
C GLU A 691 32.20 -7.56 28.35
N GLU A 692 31.31 -7.29 29.31
CA GLU A 692 31.44 -7.76 30.69
C GLU A 692 31.45 -9.30 30.78
N ALA A 693 30.68 -9.98 29.91
CA ALA A 693 30.60 -11.44 29.89
C ALA A 693 31.85 -12.11 29.31
N ASP A 694 32.47 -11.53 28.27
CA ASP A 694 33.71 -12.03 27.69
C ASP A 694 34.92 -11.84 28.62
N GLN A 695 34.88 -10.81 29.48
CA GLN A 695 35.86 -10.67 30.55
C GLN A 695 35.70 -11.77 31.60
N ILE A 696 34.46 -12.09 31.99
CA ILE A 696 34.17 -13.21 32.91
C ILE A 696 34.64 -14.54 32.33
N GLU A 697 34.42 -14.80 31.04
CA GLU A 697 34.80 -16.08 30.42
C GLU A 697 36.32 -16.27 30.38
N ARG A 698 37.08 -15.19 30.13
CA ARG A 698 38.55 -15.18 30.26
C ARG A 698 38.99 -15.45 31.70
N GLU A 699 38.38 -14.80 32.68
CA GLU A 699 38.65 -15.04 34.10
C GLU A 699 38.31 -16.48 34.51
N ARG A 700 37.24 -17.06 33.96
CA ARG A 700 36.80 -18.44 34.23
C ARG A 700 37.81 -19.47 33.73
N LYS A 701 38.29 -19.31 32.49
CA LYS A 701 39.33 -20.16 31.91
C LYS A 701 40.63 -20.09 32.73
N ASN A 702 40.93 -18.91 33.26
CA ASN A 702 42.06 -18.73 34.18
C ASN A 702 41.82 -19.49 35.52
N ILE A 703 40.64 -19.35 36.13
CA ILE A 703 40.29 -20.12 37.35
C ILE A 703 40.33 -21.62 37.13
N GLU A 704 39.83 -22.14 36.00
CA GLU A 704 39.89 -23.57 35.69
C GLU A 704 41.33 -24.08 35.64
N ASN A 705 42.25 -23.31 35.07
CA ASN A 705 43.66 -23.63 35.08
C ASN A 705 44.24 -23.60 36.51
N LEU A 706 43.89 -22.60 37.33
CA LEU A 706 44.31 -22.52 38.73
C LEU A 706 43.77 -23.69 39.56
N VAL A 707 42.53 -24.12 39.35
CA VAL A 707 41.93 -25.28 40.04
C VAL A 707 42.63 -26.58 39.64
N LYS A 708 42.93 -26.77 38.35
CA LYS A 708 43.70 -27.95 37.88
C LYS A 708 45.11 -28.03 38.45
N ILE A 709 45.70 -26.89 38.82
CA ILE A 709 47.00 -26.82 39.49
C ILE A 709 46.82 -27.07 40.99
N ASN A 710 45.76 -26.53 41.59
CA ASN A 710 45.42 -26.74 42.99
C ASN A 710 45.12 -28.21 43.33
N ASP A 711 44.40 -28.94 42.48
CA ASP A 711 43.98 -30.32 42.79
C ASP A 711 45.11 -31.35 42.66
N LYS A 712 46.33 -30.91 42.32
CA LYS A 712 47.52 -31.75 42.15
C LYS A 712 48.32 -31.86 43.43
N THR A 713 48.94 -33.02 43.62
CA THR A 713 49.92 -33.22 44.69
C THR A 713 51.18 -32.36 44.45
N PRO A 714 51.98 -32.04 45.48
CA PRO A 714 53.23 -31.30 45.29
C PRO A 714 54.17 -31.94 44.26
N GLU A 715 54.24 -33.27 44.23
CA GLU A 715 55.03 -34.05 43.26
C GLU A 715 54.47 -33.92 41.83
N GLU A 716 53.15 -33.84 41.66
CA GLU A 716 52.49 -33.62 40.37
C GLU A 716 52.64 -32.18 39.88
N ILE A 717 52.60 -31.19 40.79
CA ILE A 717 52.85 -29.77 40.48
C ILE A 717 54.29 -29.59 40.02
N GLU A 718 55.27 -30.18 40.72
CA GLU A 718 56.67 -30.10 40.36
C GLU A 718 56.92 -30.70 38.97
N LYS A 719 56.33 -31.87 38.69
CA LYS A 719 56.41 -32.53 37.39
C LYS A 719 55.73 -31.75 36.26
N GLU A 720 54.60 -31.10 36.53
CA GLU A 720 53.92 -30.24 35.55
C GLU A 720 54.66 -28.93 35.32
N LEU A 721 55.20 -28.32 36.37
CA LEU A 721 56.04 -27.13 36.29
C LEU A 721 57.26 -27.39 35.39
N GLU A 722 57.96 -28.51 35.62
CA GLU A 722 59.03 -28.97 34.73
C GLU A 722 58.55 -29.15 33.29
N GLY A 723 57.39 -29.79 33.10
CA GLY A 723 56.79 -30.00 31.78
C GLY A 723 56.41 -28.69 31.06
N PHE A 724 55.85 -27.71 31.77
CA PHE A 724 55.50 -26.40 31.22
C PHE A 724 56.74 -25.58 30.88
N ILE A 725 57.77 -25.61 31.74
CA ILE A 725 59.06 -24.95 31.48
C ILE A 725 59.71 -25.53 30.22
N LEU A 726 59.77 -26.86 30.11
CA LEU A 726 60.33 -27.54 28.93
C LEU A 726 59.54 -27.20 27.65
N LYS A 727 58.20 -27.21 27.70
CA LYS A 727 57.37 -26.80 26.56
C LYS A 727 57.58 -25.33 26.18
N LYS A 728 57.69 -24.44 27.17
CA LYS A 728 57.96 -23.02 26.95
C LYS A 728 59.31 -22.80 26.28
N GLN A 729 60.37 -23.48 26.75
CA GLN A 729 61.69 -23.45 26.12
C GLN A 729 61.65 -23.97 24.69
N LEU A 730 60.94 -25.08 24.44
CA LEU A 730 60.76 -25.61 23.09
C LEU A 730 60.07 -24.60 22.15
N TYR A 731 59.06 -23.89 22.63
CA TYR A 731 58.38 -22.86 21.83
C TYR A 731 59.27 -21.63 21.59
N ASP A 732 60.11 -21.26 22.55
CA ASP A 732 61.12 -20.21 22.37
C ASP A 732 62.14 -20.61 21.28
N ASP A 733 62.64 -21.84 21.32
CA ASP A 733 63.55 -22.37 20.30
C ASP A 733 62.92 -22.35 18.90
N PHE A 734 61.63 -22.70 18.77
CA PHE A 734 60.92 -22.60 17.50
C PHE A 734 60.77 -21.16 17.03
N MET A 735 60.39 -20.23 17.91
CA MET A 735 60.26 -18.81 17.57
C MET A 735 61.59 -18.22 17.09
N ASP A 736 62.70 -18.59 17.72
CA ASP A 736 64.06 -18.18 17.32
C ASP A 736 64.46 -18.76 15.97
N LYS A 737 64.17 -20.06 15.73
CA LYS A 737 64.38 -20.67 14.42
C LYS A 737 63.53 -19.99 13.35
N ILE A 738 62.27 -19.64 13.65
CA ILE A 738 61.36 -18.98 12.69
C ILE A 738 61.97 -17.64 12.30
N SER A 739 62.41 -16.86 13.29
CA SER A 739 63.01 -15.54 13.07
C SER A 739 64.24 -15.62 12.17
N LYS A 740 65.12 -16.61 12.37
CA LYS A 740 66.29 -16.83 11.51
C LYS A 740 65.91 -17.12 10.06
N ILE A 741 64.91 -17.98 9.83
CA ILE A 741 64.46 -18.29 8.46
C ILE A 741 63.77 -17.09 7.83
N GLN A 742 63.02 -16.30 8.62
CA GLN A 742 62.41 -15.06 8.14
C GLN A 742 63.49 -14.08 7.65
N GLU A 743 64.59 -13.90 8.39
CA GLU A 743 65.74 -13.07 8.01
C GLU A 743 66.49 -13.59 6.77
N GLU A 744 66.53 -14.91 6.54
CA GLU A 744 67.21 -15.50 5.38
C GLU A 744 66.37 -15.48 4.10
N VAL A 745 65.04 -15.43 4.23
CA VAL A 745 64.09 -15.43 3.11
C VAL A 745 63.77 -14.00 2.65
N ALA A 746 63.66 -13.07 3.60
CA ALA A 746 63.60 -11.62 3.38
C ALA A 746 64.88 -11.10 2.72
#